data_AF-A0AA42ZN73-F1
#
_entry.id   AF-A0AA42ZN73-F1
#
_cell.length_a   1.000
_cell.length_b   1.000
_cell.length_c   1.000
_cell.angle_alpha   90.00
_cell.angle_beta   90.00
_cell.angle_gamma   90.00
#
_symmetry.space_group_name_H-M   'P 1'
#
loop_
_entity.id
_entity.type
_entity.pdbx_description
1 polymer ?
#
loop_
_entity_poly.entity_id
_entity_poly.type
_entity_poly.pdbx_seq_one_letter_code
_entity_poly.pdbx_strand_id
1 'polypeptide(L)'
;MVQEDQSALRKTVLHDWHAGSGAKMVGFGGWDMPVQYKTGTIREHLATRRHAGLFDVSHMGRFAFRGSGAEGFLLSTLTNNAKALAAHQAQYTFIANEAGGAVDDAYLYKLADDDFLLVVNAANREKDWRWLEGHKGGADLEMADISEDLGMVSLQGPHASAILEQLVDKAELPENKRNRLSRATVEGHEVIVARTGYTGEAVGFELFPEQAQTVALWEKLVALGAVPAGLGARDSLRLEAGLPLYGHELGEDPDGREIPIFANAMAAFAVRSTGDDDYLGKAALDRQRAEFTRIKRGELDTPAEGRVLTRLVEPVAVFAGQRPLRAGFKVTYEDAPVGVVTSGTSVPYSRFYGEGITAVPSDEHDLRPIGLALIRSDLRYRTDRPVVLQVLDDRGKAIEAELVERNLWPTAPYTKPYTGFQAPVKKEGIVVSEVAELASELRQDAERNTKWRREDCINLIPSEQPTSRYVDALSTADPAGRYNEHNRLKALGPGAPDVRYYKGTAFIMDKEEELKAALRGFFGCTQVEPRVISGQMANDTVYDAFKQFKNRRERGRAPALIGRVLVHDLNKGGHLSAQTTGALKNYVANDPETGHPAVEHFPIRRDNPHRIDVEETKRLIADTRPELLVFGRSVIIHTEPVREIAEFIFAEFGRDNPRRPFILYDGAHVLGLLGPHFQAPLEEGADIVTGSTHKTFFGPQRGVILSNIEPGSAFEELWGFIESRAFPGHVSNHHLGTLLGLLGATYEMLRFKDDYPKQVIENAKAFARALNDQGLEIEGDPACDYTETHQILLRTARAKGEVIADRLEANNIITNPQAFHDDPSFAAASGVRMGAQEMTRYGMKPDDFRALAGLVAEILRDGEQKPAGFWQDRVASLRSGFTEMRYCF
;
A
#
# COMPACT_ATOMS: atom_id res chain seq x y z
N MET A 1 -14.52 12.22 -37.51
CA MET A 1 -15.86 12.39 -36.95
C MET A 1 -16.84 12.38 -38.10
N VAL A 2 -17.53 11.26 -38.30
CA VAL A 2 -18.75 11.24 -39.12
C VAL A 2 -19.80 11.96 -38.27
N GLN A 3 -20.48 12.95 -38.85
CA GLN A 3 -21.58 13.64 -38.19
C GLN A 3 -22.73 12.64 -38.03
N GLU A 4 -22.86 12.04 -36.85
CA GLU A 4 -24.04 11.25 -36.51
C GLU A 4 -25.28 12.17 -36.53
N ASP A 5 -26.41 11.63 -37.02
CA ASP A 5 -27.67 12.36 -37.04
C ASP A 5 -28.11 12.67 -35.60
N GLN A 6 -28.04 13.96 -35.22
CA GLN A 6 -28.36 14.41 -33.87
C GLN A 6 -29.79 14.09 -33.43
N SER A 7 -30.71 13.80 -34.36
CA SER A 7 -32.10 13.45 -34.05
C SER A 7 -32.30 12.02 -33.53
N ALA A 8 -31.28 11.16 -33.61
CA ALA A 8 -31.35 9.73 -33.24
C ALA A 8 -30.60 9.36 -31.94
N LEU A 9 -29.91 10.32 -31.29
CA LEU A 9 -29.11 10.06 -30.09
C LEU A 9 -29.99 9.87 -28.84
N ARG A 10 -29.63 8.88 -28.00
CA ARG A 10 -30.26 8.66 -26.69
C ARG A 10 -29.83 9.76 -25.70
N LYS A 11 -30.66 10.04 -24.69
CA LYS A 11 -30.44 11.10 -23.69
C LYS A 11 -30.42 10.52 -22.28
N THR A 12 -29.46 10.93 -21.46
CA THR A 12 -29.45 10.59 -20.04
C THR A 12 -30.49 11.40 -19.27
N VAL A 13 -30.83 10.97 -18.06
CA VAL A 13 -31.72 11.72 -17.14
C VAL A 13 -31.17 13.11 -16.79
N LEU A 14 -29.85 13.33 -16.92
CA LEU A 14 -29.18 14.61 -16.66
C LEU A 14 -29.05 15.49 -17.92
N HIS A 15 -29.51 15.04 -19.09
CA HIS A 15 -29.34 15.73 -20.38
C HIS A 15 -29.80 17.20 -20.34
N ASP A 16 -31.03 17.44 -19.89
CA ASP A 16 -31.61 18.78 -19.84
C ASP A 16 -30.86 19.70 -18.87
N TRP A 17 -30.34 19.14 -17.76
CA TRP A 17 -29.50 19.87 -16.80
C TRP A 17 -28.18 20.29 -17.44
N HIS A 18 -27.52 19.39 -18.19
CA HIS A 18 -26.27 19.68 -18.89
C HIS A 18 -26.45 20.77 -19.94
N ALA A 19 -27.50 20.65 -20.76
CA ALA A 19 -27.84 21.62 -21.79
C ALA A 19 -28.19 22.99 -21.18
N GLY A 20 -29.00 23.01 -20.12
CA GLY A 20 -29.35 24.22 -19.37
C GLY A 20 -28.15 24.89 -18.69
N SER A 21 -27.17 24.10 -18.26
CA SER A 21 -25.91 24.56 -17.65
C SER A 21 -24.88 25.03 -18.67
N GLY A 22 -25.22 25.02 -19.96
CA GLY A 22 -24.36 25.50 -21.05
C GLY A 22 -23.20 24.55 -21.38
N ALA A 23 -23.38 23.25 -21.15
CA ALA A 23 -22.46 22.24 -21.64
C ALA A 23 -22.47 22.18 -23.18
N LYS A 24 -21.32 21.86 -23.77
CA LYS A 24 -21.24 21.50 -25.19
C LYS A 24 -21.60 20.02 -25.32
N MET A 25 -22.73 19.73 -25.94
CA MET A 25 -23.22 18.37 -26.15
C MET A 25 -22.67 17.78 -27.46
N VAL A 26 -22.29 16.49 -27.45
CA VAL A 26 -21.79 15.74 -28.62
C VAL A 26 -22.27 14.29 -28.59
N GLY A 27 -22.35 13.66 -29.76
CA GLY A 27 -22.55 12.22 -29.87
C GLY A 27 -21.37 11.44 -29.30
N PHE A 28 -21.66 10.51 -28.38
CA PHE A 28 -20.70 9.58 -27.78
C PHE A 28 -21.37 8.24 -27.51
N GLY A 29 -20.95 7.19 -28.22
CA GLY A 29 -21.48 5.83 -28.04
C GLY A 29 -22.99 5.70 -28.25
N GLY A 30 -23.58 6.51 -29.15
CA GLY A 30 -25.03 6.55 -29.39
C GLY A 30 -25.83 7.46 -28.44
N TRP A 31 -25.17 8.20 -27.56
CA TRP A 31 -25.78 9.13 -26.60
C TRP A 31 -25.35 10.58 -26.85
N ASP A 32 -26.24 11.53 -26.55
CA ASP A 32 -25.92 12.97 -26.56
C ASP A 32 -25.38 13.40 -25.19
N MET A 33 -24.08 13.64 -25.09
CA MET A 33 -23.33 13.75 -23.82
C MET A 33 -22.53 15.05 -23.72
N PRO A 34 -22.31 15.61 -22.50
CA PRO A 34 -21.49 16.79 -22.31
C PRO A 34 -20.00 16.48 -22.54
N VAL A 35 -19.37 17.07 -23.56
CA VAL A 35 -17.92 16.94 -23.79
C VAL A 35 -17.10 17.87 -22.90
N GLN A 36 -17.63 19.06 -22.62
CA GLN A 36 -17.05 20.06 -21.72
C GLN A 36 -18.11 21.12 -21.36
N TYR A 37 -17.88 21.83 -20.27
CA TYR A 37 -18.63 23.01 -19.83
C TYR A 37 -17.89 24.30 -20.24
N LYS A 38 -18.44 25.47 -19.88
CA LYS A 38 -17.87 26.79 -20.25
C LYS A 38 -16.44 27.01 -19.76
N THR A 39 -16.04 26.35 -18.68
CA THR A 39 -14.68 26.39 -18.12
C THR A 39 -13.65 25.68 -18.99
N GLY A 40 -14.08 24.73 -19.82
CA GLY A 40 -13.26 23.93 -20.72
C GLY A 40 -12.55 22.75 -20.05
N THR A 41 -12.19 21.75 -20.87
CA THR A 41 -11.58 20.48 -20.46
C THR A 41 -10.41 20.61 -19.48
N ILE A 42 -9.51 21.59 -19.69
CA ILE A 42 -8.31 21.78 -18.86
C ILE A 42 -8.69 22.12 -17.41
N ARG A 43 -9.65 23.05 -17.22
CA ARG A 43 -10.08 23.45 -15.89
C ARG A 43 -10.85 22.35 -15.17
N GLU A 44 -11.66 21.59 -15.92
CA GLU A 44 -12.40 20.44 -15.38
C GLU A 44 -11.46 19.31 -14.93
N HIS A 45 -10.41 19.02 -15.72
CA HIS A 45 -9.36 18.10 -15.32
C HIS A 45 -8.67 18.56 -14.03
N LEU A 46 -8.20 19.81 -14.00
CA LEU A 46 -7.51 20.36 -12.82
C LEU A 46 -8.41 20.42 -11.59
N ALA A 47 -9.71 20.69 -11.77
CA ALA A 47 -10.69 20.65 -10.68
C ALA A 47 -10.84 19.23 -10.12
N THR A 48 -10.80 18.20 -10.96
CA THR A 48 -10.81 16.80 -10.51
C THR A 48 -9.58 16.49 -9.65
N ARG A 49 -8.40 16.92 -10.09
CA ARG A 49 -7.12 16.69 -9.38
C ARG A 49 -6.97 17.48 -8.09
N ARG A 50 -7.44 18.74 -8.07
CA ARG A 50 -7.24 19.67 -6.94
C ARG A 50 -8.42 19.69 -5.96
N HIS A 51 -9.60 19.23 -6.38
CA HIS A 51 -10.84 19.32 -5.62
C HIS A 51 -11.71 18.08 -5.81
N ALA A 52 -12.76 18.16 -6.62
CA ALA A 52 -13.67 17.06 -6.95
C ALA A 52 -14.37 17.35 -8.28
N GLY A 53 -14.17 16.47 -9.26
CA GLY A 53 -14.89 16.46 -10.53
C GLY A 53 -16.11 15.53 -10.46
N LEU A 54 -17.22 15.94 -11.06
CA LEU A 54 -18.48 15.21 -11.11
C LEU A 54 -18.84 14.88 -12.56
N PHE A 55 -18.97 13.59 -12.87
CA PHE A 55 -19.17 13.09 -14.24
C PHE A 55 -20.50 12.34 -14.35
N ASP A 56 -21.26 12.62 -15.42
CA ASP A 56 -22.42 11.82 -15.78
C ASP A 56 -21.97 10.56 -16.53
N VAL A 57 -22.19 9.41 -15.89
CA VAL A 57 -21.90 8.08 -16.46
C VAL A 57 -23.16 7.24 -16.63
N SER A 58 -24.35 7.86 -16.56
CA SER A 58 -25.66 7.21 -16.64
C SER A 58 -25.98 6.61 -18.02
N HIS A 59 -25.12 6.82 -19.01
CA HIS A 59 -25.21 6.23 -20.34
C HIS A 59 -24.72 4.77 -20.38
N MET A 60 -23.94 4.32 -19.39
CA MET A 60 -23.39 2.96 -19.31
C MET A 60 -24.47 1.91 -19.04
N GLY A 61 -24.27 0.66 -19.48
CA GLY A 61 -25.22 -0.43 -19.21
C GLY A 61 -25.08 -0.95 -17.78
N ARG A 62 -26.20 -1.33 -17.14
CA ARG A 62 -26.26 -1.89 -15.78
C ARG A 62 -27.11 -3.16 -15.78
N PHE A 63 -26.48 -4.31 -15.58
CA PHE A 63 -27.12 -5.61 -15.61
C PHE A 63 -27.12 -6.23 -14.22
N ALA A 64 -28.30 -6.57 -13.70
CA ALA A 64 -28.48 -7.28 -12.44
C ALA A 64 -28.46 -8.80 -12.67
N PHE A 65 -27.75 -9.52 -11.80
CA PHE A 65 -27.71 -10.98 -11.76
C PHE A 65 -28.08 -11.44 -10.35
N ARG A 66 -29.16 -12.23 -10.23
CA ARG A 66 -29.65 -12.71 -8.93
C ARG A 66 -29.88 -14.21 -8.91
N GLY A 67 -29.78 -14.80 -7.72
CA GLY A 67 -30.02 -16.22 -7.46
C GLY A 67 -28.72 -17.03 -7.36
N SER A 68 -28.81 -18.23 -6.78
CA SER A 68 -27.63 -19.03 -6.43
C SER A 68 -26.79 -19.48 -7.64
N GLY A 69 -27.32 -19.35 -8.86
CA GLY A 69 -26.60 -19.60 -10.11
C GLY A 69 -25.77 -18.40 -10.61
N ALA A 70 -25.94 -17.20 -10.06
CA ALA A 70 -25.32 -15.98 -10.55
C ALA A 70 -23.79 -16.01 -10.46
N GLU A 71 -23.24 -16.40 -9.32
CA GLU A 71 -21.78 -16.44 -9.13
C GLU A 71 -21.12 -17.41 -10.11
N GLY A 72 -21.66 -18.62 -10.27
CA GLY A 72 -21.15 -19.62 -11.20
C GLY A 72 -21.25 -19.18 -12.67
N PHE A 73 -22.34 -18.53 -13.06
CA PHE A 73 -22.49 -17.98 -14.41
C PHE A 73 -21.48 -16.87 -14.69
N LEU A 74 -21.35 -15.90 -13.79
CA LEU A 74 -20.38 -14.82 -13.89
C LEU A 74 -18.95 -15.37 -13.90
N LEU A 75 -18.67 -16.39 -13.10
CA LEU A 75 -17.39 -17.09 -13.08
C LEU A 75 -17.07 -17.76 -14.42
N SER A 76 -18.06 -18.23 -15.18
CA SER A 76 -17.83 -18.90 -16.47
C SER A 76 -17.66 -17.94 -17.65
N THR A 77 -18.23 -16.73 -17.57
CA THR A 77 -18.30 -15.75 -18.68
C THR A 77 -17.34 -14.58 -18.55
N LEU A 78 -16.93 -14.26 -17.32
CA LEU A 78 -16.00 -13.17 -17.04
C LEU A 78 -14.56 -13.67 -16.92
N THR A 79 -13.57 -12.81 -17.05
CA THR A 79 -12.16 -13.21 -16.90
C THR A 79 -11.66 -13.20 -15.45
N ASN A 80 -12.24 -12.38 -14.59
CA ASN A 80 -11.85 -12.27 -13.19
C ASN A 80 -12.62 -13.25 -12.29
N ASN A 81 -12.09 -13.55 -11.11
CA ASN A 81 -12.67 -14.55 -10.22
C ASN A 81 -13.84 -13.95 -9.42
N ALA A 82 -15.08 -14.23 -9.83
CA ALA A 82 -16.27 -13.76 -9.11
C ALA A 82 -16.35 -14.32 -7.67
N LYS A 83 -15.84 -15.54 -7.42
CA LYS A 83 -15.80 -16.16 -6.08
C LYS A 83 -14.87 -15.44 -5.10
N ALA A 84 -13.88 -14.70 -5.62
CA ALA A 84 -12.97 -13.92 -4.78
C ALA A 84 -13.61 -12.64 -4.21
N LEU A 85 -14.81 -12.26 -4.68
CA LEU A 85 -15.56 -11.14 -4.13
C LEU A 85 -16.37 -11.59 -2.91
N ALA A 86 -16.07 -10.97 -1.77
CA ALA A 86 -17.01 -10.91 -0.65
C ALA A 86 -18.16 -9.94 -0.96
N ALA A 87 -19.27 -10.07 -0.24
CA ALA A 87 -20.33 -9.07 -0.27
C ALA A 87 -19.76 -7.65 -0.06
N HIS A 88 -20.33 -6.67 -0.75
CA HIS A 88 -19.90 -5.28 -0.73
C HIS A 88 -18.49 -5.02 -1.32
N GLN A 89 -18.04 -5.89 -2.22
CA GLN A 89 -16.84 -5.68 -3.04
C GLN A 89 -17.15 -5.59 -4.53
N ALA A 90 -16.25 -4.98 -5.26
CA ALA A 90 -16.28 -4.91 -6.70
C ALA A 90 -14.94 -5.35 -7.32
N GLN A 91 -14.94 -5.61 -8.62
CA GLN A 91 -13.72 -5.78 -9.39
C GLN A 91 -13.91 -5.41 -10.85
N TYR A 92 -12.82 -4.96 -11.45
CA TYR A 92 -12.72 -4.84 -12.89
C TYR A 92 -12.53 -6.22 -13.53
N THR A 93 -13.16 -6.45 -14.67
CA THR A 93 -13.18 -7.73 -15.37
C THR A 93 -13.42 -7.52 -16.87
N PHE A 94 -13.19 -8.54 -17.68
CA PHE A 94 -13.60 -8.55 -19.09
C PHE A 94 -14.72 -9.55 -19.31
N ILE A 95 -15.60 -9.23 -20.25
CA ILE A 95 -16.42 -10.21 -20.94
C ILE A 95 -15.54 -10.74 -22.07
N ALA A 96 -15.00 -11.94 -21.92
CA ALA A 96 -14.09 -12.51 -22.90
C ALA A 96 -14.85 -13.16 -24.06
N ASN A 97 -14.13 -13.45 -25.15
CA ASN A 97 -14.53 -14.46 -26.13
C ASN A 97 -13.58 -15.66 -26.07
N GLU A 98 -13.87 -16.68 -26.88
CA GLU A 98 -13.10 -17.93 -26.96
C GLU A 98 -11.65 -17.73 -27.44
N ALA A 99 -11.38 -16.65 -28.18
CA ALA A 99 -10.05 -16.29 -28.67
C ALA A 99 -9.19 -15.53 -27.63
N GLY A 100 -9.77 -15.18 -26.47
CA GLY A 100 -9.09 -14.44 -25.41
C GLY A 100 -8.98 -12.94 -25.70
N GLY A 101 -9.81 -12.40 -26.60
CA GLY A 101 -10.07 -10.97 -26.75
C GLY A 101 -11.21 -10.51 -25.84
N ALA A 102 -11.36 -9.19 -25.72
CA ALA A 102 -12.44 -8.58 -24.96
C ALA A 102 -13.66 -8.31 -25.87
N VAL A 103 -14.82 -8.87 -25.52
CA VAL A 103 -16.12 -8.45 -26.06
C VAL A 103 -16.49 -7.09 -25.49
N ASP A 104 -16.25 -6.89 -24.19
CA ASP A 104 -16.23 -5.60 -23.52
C ASP A 104 -15.38 -5.68 -22.23
N ASP A 105 -14.98 -4.53 -21.71
CA ASP A 105 -14.53 -4.41 -20.33
C ASP A 105 -15.68 -3.98 -19.40
N ALA A 106 -15.67 -4.46 -18.16
CA ALA A 106 -16.78 -4.28 -17.24
C ALA A 106 -16.32 -4.13 -15.78
N TYR A 107 -17.21 -3.61 -14.95
CA TYR A 107 -17.08 -3.62 -13.49
C TYR A 107 -18.17 -4.50 -12.88
N LEU A 108 -17.76 -5.52 -12.13
CA LEU A 108 -18.67 -6.39 -11.38
C LEU A 108 -18.72 -5.91 -9.93
N TYR A 109 -19.93 -5.67 -9.41
CA TYR A 109 -20.20 -5.31 -8.02
C TYR A 109 -21.00 -6.44 -7.37
N LYS A 110 -20.52 -7.02 -6.26
CA LYS A 110 -21.27 -7.98 -5.44
C LYS A 110 -22.00 -7.21 -4.34
N LEU A 111 -23.31 -6.98 -4.53
CA LEU A 111 -24.13 -6.18 -3.63
C LEU A 111 -24.45 -6.93 -2.33
N ALA A 112 -24.72 -8.23 -2.46
CA ALA A 112 -24.90 -9.19 -1.39
C ALA A 112 -24.51 -10.59 -1.90
N ASP A 113 -24.65 -11.62 -1.07
CA ASP A 113 -24.57 -12.99 -1.57
C ASP A 113 -25.67 -13.22 -2.60
N ASP A 114 -25.31 -13.82 -3.74
CA ASP A 114 -26.21 -14.08 -4.87
C ASP A 114 -26.89 -12.83 -5.51
N ASP A 115 -26.38 -11.61 -5.26
CA ASP A 115 -26.88 -10.36 -5.87
C ASP A 115 -25.72 -9.53 -6.43
N PHE A 116 -25.65 -9.44 -7.76
CA PHE A 116 -24.57 -8.79 -8.48
C PHE A 116 -25.08 -7.73 -9.46
N LEU A 117 -24.27 -6.68 -9.65
CA LEU A 117 -24.47 -5.65 -10.66
C LEU A 117 -23.23 -5.61 -11.57
N LEU A 118 -23.42 -5.80 -12.87
CA LEU A 118 -22.38 -5.64 -13.88
C LEU A 118 -22.60 -4.34 -14.64
N VAL A 119 -21.58 -3.48 -14.65
CA VAL A 119 -21.58 -2.23 -15.43
C VAL A 119 -20.74 -2.42 -16.69
N VAL A 120 -21.34 -2.16 -17.86
CA VAL A 120 -20.73 -2.32 -19.19
C VAL A 120 -20.72 -1.00 -19.98
N ASN A 121 -19.90 -0.90 -21.02
CA ASN A 121 -19.80 0.33 -21.81
C ASN A 121 -21.08 0.64 -22.59
N ALA A 122 -21.40 1.93 -22.71
CA ALA A 122 -22.65 2.40 -23.30
C ALA A 122 -22.89 1.92 -24.74
N ALA A 123 -21.86 1.97 -25.58
CA ALA A 123 -21.95 1.56 -26.99
C ALA A 123 -22.14 0.03 -27.15
N ASN A 124 -21.78 -0.75 -26.13
CA ASN A 124 -21.78 -2.21 -26.18
C ASN A 124 -22.99 -2.85 -25.47
N ARG A 125 -23.79 -2.09 -24.71
CA ARG A 125 -24.92 -2.58 -23.91
C ARG A 125 -25.75 -3.68 -24.59
N GLU A 126 -26.29 -3.44 -25.79
CA GLU A 126 -27.12 -4.44 -26.48
C GLU A 126 -26.33 -5.68 -26.95
N LYS A 127 -25.06 -5.47 -27.34
CA LYS A 127 -24.15 -6.53 -27.78
C LYS A 127 -23.82 -7.43 -26.58
N ASP A 128 -23.46 -6.84 -25.46
CA ASP A 128 -23.05 -7.55 -24.25
C ASP A 128 -24.23 -8.28 -23.61
N TRP A 129 -25.42 -7.66 -23.60
CA TRP A 129 -26.64 -8.31 -23.12
C TRP A 129 -26.95 -9.59 -23.91
N ARG A 130 -26.97 -9.50 -25.25
CA ARG A 130 -27.20 -10.66 -26.14
C ARG A 130 -26.11 -11.71 -25.98
N TRP A 131 -24.86 -11.28 -25.81
CA TRP A 131 -23.74 -12.19 -25.58
C TRP A 131 -23.91 -13.00 -24.30
N LEU A 132 -24.19 -12.33 -23.18
CA LEU A 132 -24.38 -12.99 -21.87
C LEU A 132 -25.64 -13.86 -21.87
N GLU A 133 -26.74 -13.39 -22.45
CA GLU A 133 -27.98 -14.18 -22.60
C GLU A 133 -27.75 -15.45 -23.43
N GLY A 134 -26.96 -15.37 -24.49
CA GLY A 134 -26.59 -16.53 -25.33
C GLY A 134 -25.76 -17.59 -24.59
N HIS A 135 -25.07 -17.22 -23.51
CA HIS A 135 -24.30 -18.12 -22.66
C HIS A 135 -25.07 -18.57 -21.41
N LYS A 136 -26.32 -18.15 -21.24
CA LYS A 136 -27.14 -18.48 -20.06
C LYS A 136 -27.40 -19.99 -19.99
N GLY A 137 -27.01 -20.61 -18.86
CA GLY A 137 -27.28 -22.01 -18.55
C GLY A 137 -28.60 -22.25 -17.79
N GLY A 138 -28.89 -23.52 -17.48
CA GLY A 138 -30.14 -23.97 -16.82
C GLY A 138 -30.19 -23.91 -15.28
N ALA A 139 -29.58 -22.89 -14.66
CA ALA A 139 -29.54 -22.71 -13.20
C ALA A 139 -30.57 -21.68 -12.70
N ASP A 140 -30.71 -21.56 -11.38
CA ASP A 140 -31.46 -20.48 -10.70
C ASP A 140 -30.73 -19.13 -10.90
N LEU A 141 -31.01 -18.48 -12.02
CA LEU A 141 -30.39 -17.24 -12.47
C LEU A 141 -31.42 -16.29 -13.09
N GLU A 142 -31.68 -15.19 -12.38
CA GLU A 142 -32.36 -14.01 -12.89
C GLU A 142 -31.34 -13.05 -13.49
N MET A 143 -31.59 -12.60 -14.72
CA MET A 143 -30.82 -11.55 -15.38
C MET A 143 -31.79 -10.43 -15.75
N ALA A 144 -31.48 -9.19 -15.39
CA ALA A 144 -32.26 -8.02 -15.80
C ALA A 144 -31.36 -6.85 -16.25
N ASP A 145 -31.72 -6.19 -17.34
CA ASP A 145 -31.12 -4.92 -17.72
C ASP A 145 -31.87 -3.78 -17.03
N ILE A 146 -31.26 -3.24 -15.97
CA ILE A 146 -31.83 -2.22 -15.09
C ILE A 146 -31.22 -0.84 -15.36
N SER A 147 -30.66 -0.63 -16.56
CA SER A 147 -30.00 0.64 -16.92
C SER A 147 -30.94 1.85 -16.89
N GLU A 148 -32.23 1.63 -17.12
CA GLU A 148 -33.24 2.69 -17.03
C GLU A 148 -33.83 2.83 -15.61
N ASP A 149 -33.53 1.92 -14.68
CA ASP A 149 -34.06 1.99 -13.32
C ASP A 149 -33.13 2.79 -12.38
N LEU A 150 -31.84 2.80 -12.69
CA LEU A 150 -30.81 3.49 -11.90
C LEU A 150 -30.16 4.63 -12.70
N GLY A 151 -29.81 5.73 -12.02
CA GLY A 151 -28.82 6.69 -12.51
C GLY A 151 -27.39 6.19 -12.23
N MET A 152 -26.39 6.87 -12.78
CA MET A 152 -25.00 6.61 -12.41
C MET A 152 -24.15 7.88 -12.54
N VAL A 153 -23.57 8.33 -11.44
CA VAL A 153 -22.71 9.53 -11.41
C VAL A 153 -21.38 9.19 -10.75
N SER A 154 -20.30 9.82 -11.22
CA SER A 154 -18.95 9.57 -10.72
C SER A 154 -18.37 10.84 -10.10
N LEU A 155 -18.13 10.82 -8.79
CA LEU A 155 -17.53 11.91 -8.02
C LEU A 155 -16.08 11.56 -7.70
N GLN A 156 -15.12 12.24 -8.34
CA GLN A 156 -13.71 11.86 -8.34
C GLN A 156 -12.83 13.03 -7.88
N GLY A 157 -11.89 12.81 -6.98
CA GLY A 157 -10.94 13.83 -6.51
C GLY A 157 -10.73 13.82 -5.00
N PRO A 158 -9.67 14.49 -4.50
CA PRO A 158 -9.29 14.47 -3.09
C PRO A 158 -10.39 14.95 -2.13
N HIS A 159 -11.33 15.79 -2.58
CA HIS A 159 -12.44 16.29 -1.77
C HIS A 159 -13.76 15.52 -1.95
N ALA A 160 -13.80 14.48 -2.79
CA ALA A 160 -15.01 13.71 -3.05
C ALA A 160 -15.66 13.16 -1.77
N SER A 161 -14.84 12.66 -0.83
CA SER A 161 -15.37 12.13 0.44
C SER A 161 -15.93 13.22 1.35
N ALA A 162 -15.24 14.36 1.47
CA ALA A 162 -15.70 15.48 2.29
C ALA A 162 -17.03 16.06 1.78
N ILE A 163 -17.28 15.98 0.47
CA ILE A 163 -18.56 16.34 -0.13
C ILE A 163 -19.63 15.31 0.24
N LEU A 164 -19.34 14.00 0.10
CA LEU A 164 -20.31 12.95 0.44
C LEU A 164 -20.64 12.87 1.92
N GLU A 165 -19.68 13.10 2.81
CA GLU A 165 -19.86 13.11 4.27
C GLU A 165 -20.83 14.21 4.75
N GLN A 166 -21.17 15.17 3.89
CA GLN A 166 -22.22 16.17 4.17
C GLN A 166 -23.63 15.70 3.76
N LEU A 167 -23.74 14.59 3.05
CA LEU A 167 -25.00 14.03 2.52
C LEU A 167 -25.40 12.71 3.17
N VAL A 168 -24.42 11.93 3.61
CA VAL A 168 -24.63 10.61 4.21
C VAL A 168 -23.87 10.51 5.52
N ASP A 169 -24.36 9.66 6.42
CA ASP A 169 -23.64 9.35 7.64
C ASP A 169 -22.31 8.65 7.30
N LYS A 170 -21.21 9.05 7.95
CA LYS A 170 -19.87 8.46 7.71
C LYS A 170 -19.87 6.94 7.86
N ALA A 171 -20.73 6.39 8.72
CA ALA A 171 -20.87 4.95 8.94
C ALA A 171 -21.52 4.19 7.77
N GLU A 172 -22.24 4.89 6.89
CA GLU A 172 -22.88 4.32 5.69
C GLU A 172 -21.95 4.35 4.47
N LEU A 173 -20.85 5.11 4.52
CA LEU A 173 -19.86 5.12 3.45
C LEU A 173 -19.12 3.77 3.37
N PRO A 174 -18.71 3.35 2.16
CA PRO A 174 -17.94 2.13 2.01
C PRO A 174 -16.61 2.24 2.76
N GLU A 175 -16.06 1.09 3.17
CA GLU A 175 -14.67 1.01 3.61
C GLU A 175 -13.79 1.83 2.65
N ASN A 176 -12.90 2.67 3.18
CA ASN A 176 -12.09 3.54 2.35
C ASN A 176 -10.93 2.79 1.68
N LYS A 177 -11.26 1.77 0.90
CA LYS A 177 -10.37 0.96 0.07
C LYS A 177 -10.98 0.89 -1.32
N ARG A 178 -10.13 0.88 -2.35
CA ARG A 178 -10.59 0.74 -3.74
C ARG A 178 -11.45 -0.52 -3.90
N ASN A 179 -12.52 -0.40 -4.69
CA ASN A 179 -13.49 -1.44 -4.99
C ASN A 179 -14.32 -1.94 -3.80
N ARG A 180 -14.45 -1.14 -2.73
CA ARG A 180 -15.46 -1.36 -1.69
C ARG A 180 -16.74 -0.63 -2.05
N LEU A 181 -17.88 -1.20 -1.71
CA LEU A 181 -19.15 -0.50 -1.84
C LEU A 181 -19.99 -0.62 -0.57
N SER A 182 -21.05 0.16 -0.48
CA SER A 182 -22.05 0.10 0.57
C SER A 182 -23.37 0.64 0.04
N ARG A 183 -24.41 0.61 0.87
CA ARG A 183 -25.68 1.32 0.65
C ARG A 183 -25.73 2.48 1.64
N ALA A 184 -26.03 3.67 1.16
CA ALA A 184 -26.16 4.87 1.98
C ALA A 184 -27.50 5.56 1.72
N THR A 185 -27.99 6.30 2.71
CA THR A 185 -29.28 6.98 2.64
C THR A 185 -29.06 8.46 2.35
N VAL A 186 -29.48 8.93 1.18
CA VAL A 186 -29.46 10.36 0.83
C VAL A 186 -30.89 10.88 0.82
N GLU A 187 -31.22 11.78 1.76
CA GLU A 187 -32.55 12.40 1.88
C GLU A 187 -33.71 11.38 1.89
N GLY A 188 -33.48 10.20 2.48
CA GLY A 188 -34.48 9.12 2.59
C GLY A 188 -34.49 8.13 1.42
N HIS A 189 -33.63 8.29 0.43
CA HIS A 189 -33.47 7.37 -0.70
C HIS A 189 -32.17 6.58 -0.59
N GLU A 190 -32.24 5.28 -0.86
CA GLU A 190 -31.05 4.43 -0.88
C GLU A 190 -30.22 4.68 -2.14
N VAL A 191 -28.91 4.80 -1.95
CA VAL A 191 -27.92 4.97 -3.03
C VAL A 191 -26.80 3.96 -2.81
N ILE A 192 -26.47 3.20 -3.84
CA ILE A 192 -25.26 2.37 -3.80
C ILE A 192 -24.05 3.30 -3.97
N VAL A 193 -23.10 3.23 -3.05
CA VAL A 193 -21.89 4.07 -3.05
C VAL A 193 -20.69 3.16 -3.20
N ALA A 194 -19.94 3.28 -4.30
CA ALA A 194 -18.79 2.42 -4.57
C ALA A 194 -17.49 3.21 -4.72
N ARG A 195 -16.41 2.76 -4.09
CA ARG A 195 -15.03 3.28 -4.19
C ARG A 195 -14.38 2.86 -5.51
N THR A 196 -15.05 3.20 -6.60
CA THR A 196 -14.67 2.90 -7.98
C THR A 196 -14.52 4.20 -8.78
N GLY A 197 -13.96 4.09 -9.98
CA GLY A 197 -13.72 5.25 -10.85
C GLY A 197 -12.69 4.98 -11.94
N TYR A 198 -12.73 5.82 -12.96
CA TYR A 198 -11.92 5.69 -14.18
C TYR A 198 -11.05 6.93 -14.47
N THR A 199 -10.68 7.67 -13.43
CA THR A 199 -9.91 8.93 -13.52
C THR A 199 -8.48 8.82 -12.97
N GLY A 200 -8.12 7.67 -12.41
CA GLY A 200 -6.84 7.47 -11.70
C GLY A 200 -6.75 8.14 -10.33
N GLU A 201 -7.82 8.77 -9.84
CA GLU A 201 -7.87 9.37 -8.51
C GLU A 201 -7.73 8.32 -7.40
N ALA A 202 -7.01 8.67 -6.33
CA ALA A 202 -6.94 7.84 -5.13
C ALA A 202 -8.23 7.92 -4.30
N VAL A 203 -8.98 9.01 -4.42
CA VAL A 203 -10.26 9.23 -3.74
C VAL A 203 -11.34 9.50 -4.79
N GLY A 204 -12.32 8.61 -4.85
CA GLY A 204 -13.42 8.72 -5.79
C GLY A 204 -14.53 7.74 -5.46
N PHE A 205 -15.73 8.05 -5.94
CA PHE A 205 -16.94 7.29 -5.73
C PHE A 205 -17.78 7.24 -7.01
N GLU A 206 -18.38 6.10 -7.29
CA GLU A 206 -19.50 5.97 -8.22
C GLU A 206 -20.77 5.75 -7.41
N LEU A 207 -21.81 6.52 -7.74
CA LEU A 207 -23.09 6.54 -7.04
C LEU A 207 -24.18 6.03 -7.97
N PHE A 208 -25.02 5.11 -7.48
CA PHE A 208 -26.13 4.53 -8.22
C PHE A 208 -27.46 4.88 -7.53
N PRO A 209 -27.99 6.10 -7.73
CA PRO A 209 -29.31 6.46 -7.23
C PRO A 209 -30.41 5.81 -8.09
N GLU A 210 -31.63 5.74 -7.57
CA GLU A 210 -32.82 5.53 -8.40
C GLU A 210 -32.88 6.60 -9.50
N GLN A 211 -33.31 6.23 -10.71
CA GLN A 211 -33.26 7.14 -11.86
C GLN A 211 -33.96 8.48 -11.56
N ALA A 212 -35.12 8.44 -10.88
CA ALA A 212 -35.88 9.63 -10.49
C ALA A 212 -35.15 10.60 -9.54
N GLN A 213 -34.18 10.11 -8.76
CA GLN A 213 -33.42 10.92 -7.79
C GLN A 213 -32.10 11.46 -8.33
N THR A 214 -31.70 11.02 -9.54
CA THR A 214 -30.39 11.32 -10.12
C THR A 214 -30.13 12.82 -10.27
N VAL A 215 -31.11 13.58 -10.77
CA VAL A 215 -30.97 15.03 -10.98
C VAL A 215 -30.82 15.77 -9.65
N ALA A 216 -31.65 15.42 -8.65
CA ALA A 216 -31.59 16.03 -7.33
C ALA A 216 -30.25 15.76 -6.63
N LEU A 217 -29.77 14.51 -6.68
CA LEU A 217 -28.45 14.15 -6.14
C LEU A 217 -27.32 14.93 -6.84
N TRP A 218 -27.37 15.02 -8.18
CA TRP A 218 -26.39 15.76 -8.97
C TRP A 218 -26.33 17.25 -8.57
N GLU A 219 -27.49 17.92 -8.53
CA GLU A 219 -27.57 19.34 -8.14
C GLU A 219 -27.04 19.57 -6.73
N LYS A 220 -27.34 18.65 -5.81
CA LYS A 220 -26.85 18.71 -4.44
C LYS A 220 -25.33 18.61 -4.36
N LEU A 221 -24.73 17.65 -5.06
CA LEU A 221 -23.27 17.49 -5.11
C LEU A 221 -22.59 18.75 -5.68
N VAL A 222 -23.17 19.36 -6.72
CA VAL A 222 -22.68 20.62 -7.28
C VAL A 222 -22.79 21.76 -6.27
N ALA A 223 -23.91 21.87 -5.55
CA ALA A 223 -24.11 22.88 -4.51
C ALA A 223 -23.10 22.76 -3.36
N LEU A 224 -22.62 21.54 -3.07
CA LEU A 224 -21.59 21.26 -2.07
C LEU A 224 -20.14 21.46 -2.58
N GLY A 225 -19.97 21.88 -3.83
CA GLY A 225 -18.67 22.25 -4.40
C GLY A 225 -18.10 21.27 -5.42
N ALA A 226 -18.80 20.18 -5.75
CA ALA A 226 -18.38 19.31 -6.84
C ALA A 226 -18.44 20.06 -8.19
N VAL A 227 -17.41 19.90 -9.01
CA VAL A 227 -17.30 20.60 -10.30
C VAL A 227 -17.78 19.69 -11.43
N PRO A 228 -18.87 20.02 -12.14
CA PRO A 228 -19.30 19.29 -13.33
C PRO A 228 -18.17 19.20 -14.35
N ALA A 229 -17.89 17.99 -14.84
CA ALA A 229 -16.83 17.71 -15.78
C ALA A 229 -17.32 16.84 -16.94
N GLY A 230 -16.90 17.17 -18.16
CA GLY A 230 -17.34 16.49 -19.38
C GLY A 230 -16.43 15.34 -19.80
N LEU A 231 -16.82 14.66 -20.88
CA LEU A 231 -16.09 13.52 -21.45
C LEU A 231 -14.63 13.86 -21.81
N GLY A 232 -14.34 15.09 -22.25
CA GLY A 232 -12.98 15.50 -22.57
C GLY A 232 -12.05 15.47 -21.36
N ALA A 233 -12.54 15.88 -20.18
CA ALA A 233 -11.76 15.82 -18.95
C ALA A 233 -11.57 14.36 -18.52
N ARG A 234 -12.63 13.55 -18.58
CA ARG A 234 -12.56 12.11 -18.27
C ARG A 234 -11.53 11.38 -19.14
N ASP A 235 -11.51 11.65 -20.44
CA ASP A 235 -10.55 11.06 -21.38
C ASP A 235 -9.10 11.50 -21.08
N SER A 236 -8.89 12.77 -20.72
CA SER A 236 -7.56 13.24 -20.30
C SER A 236 -7.08 12.58 -18.98
N LEU A 237 -7.98 12.37 -18.01
CA LEU A 237 -7.67 11.77 -16.71
C LEU A 237 -7.37 10.26 -16.82
N ARG A 238 -8.11 9.53 -17.67
CA ARG A 238 -7.85 8.10 -17.90
C ARG A 238 -6.55 7.88 -18.67
N LEU A 239 -6.24 8.75 -19.63
CA LEU A 239 -4.96 8.71 -20.36
C LEU A 239 -3.78 9.00 -19.45
N GLU A 240 -3.92 9.98 -18.57
CA GLU A 240 -2.93 10.25 -17.54
C GLU A 240 -2.64 9.02 -16.69
N ALA A 241 -3.69 8.30 -16.28
CA ALA A 241 -3.59 7.10 -15.46
C ALA A 241 -3.17 5.85 -16.26
N GLY A 242 -3.01 5.94 -17.58
CA GLY A 242 -2.69 4.82 -18.47
C GLY A 242 -3.82 3.77 -18.56
N LEU A 243 -5.06 4.14 -18.26
CA LEU A 243 -6.20 3.22 -18.30
C LEU A 243 -6.65 2.99 -19.77
N PRO A 244 -6.86 1.72 -20.18
CA PRO A 244 -7.36 1.40 -21.52
C PRO A 244 -8.74 1.98 -21.78
N LEU A 245 -9.19 1.97 -23.03
CA LEU A 245 -10.59 2.18 -23.37
C LEU A 245 -11.00 1.17 -24.44
N TYR A 246 -12.18 0.57 -24.28
CA TYR A 246 -12.74 -0.30 -25.32
C TYR A 246 -12.93 0.46 -26.64
N GLY A 247 -12.56 -0.17 -27.75
CA GLY A 247 -12.51 0.42 -29.09
C GLY A 247 -11.23 1.21 -29.39
N HIS A 248 -10.30 1.29 -28.43
CA HIS A 248 -9.00 1.94 -28.61
C HIS A 248 -7.84 1.01 -28.24
N GLU A 249 -7.78 0.62 -26.96
CA GLU A 249 -6.73 -0.25 -26.41
C GLU A 249 -7.21 -1.68 -26.17
N LEU A 250 -8.52 -1.93 -26.34
CA LEU A 250 -9.20 -3.21 -26.22
C LEU A 250 -10.21 -3.35 -27.38
N GLY A 251 -10.54 -4.57 -27.76
CA GLY A 251 -11.38 -4.84 -28.94
C GLY A 251 -10.54 -5.03 -30.19
N GLU A 252 -10.88 -4.35 -31.29
CA GLU A 252 -10.15 -4.45 -32.56
C GLU A 252 -9.16 -3.28 -32.73
N ASP A 253 -8.01 -3.57 -33.34
CA ASP A 253 -7.02 -2.58 -33.76
C ASP A 253 -7.47 -1.86 -35.06
N PRO A 254 -6.77 -0.78 -35.48
CA PRO A 254 -7.14 -0.07 -36.70
C PRO A 254 -7.09 -0.89 -38.00
N ASP A 255 -6.42 -2.05 -37.99
CA ASP A 255 -6.37 -3.00 -39.12
C ASP A 255 -7.50 -4.06 -39.04
N GLY A 256 -8.42 -3.93 -38.07
CA GLY A 256 -9.52 -4.88 -37.83
C GLY A 256 -9.08 -6.18 -37.18
N ARG A 257 -7.90 -6.21 -36.54
CA ARG A 257 -7.40 -7.38 -35.83
C ARG A 257 -7.73 -7.27 -34.35
N GLU A 258 -8.19 -8.35 -33.76
CA GLU A 258 -8.43 -8.38 -32.32
C GLU A 258 -7.14 -8.12 -31.52
N ILE A 259 -7.23 -7.21 -30.56
CA ILE A 259 -6.18 -6.89 -29.60
C ILE A 259 -6.27 -7.90 -28.45
N PRO A 260 -5.23 -8.71 -28.21
CA PRO A 260 -5.19 -9.62 -27.06
C PRO A 260 -5.32 -8.86 -25.74
N ILE A 261 -6.06 -9.38 -24.75
CA ILE A 261 -6.23 -8.70 -23.45
C ILE A 261 -4.88 -8.41 -22.77
N PHE A 262 -3.94 -9.35 -22.78
CA PHE A 262 -2.60 -9.13 -22.21
C PHE A 262 -1.69 -8.24 -23.06
N ALA A 263 -2.14 -7.74 -24.23
CA ALA A 263 -1.44 -6.68 -24.93
C ALA A 263 -1.34 -5.42 -24.07
N ASN A 264 -2.31 -5.21 -23.16
CA ASN A 264 -2.28 -4.14 -22.19
C ASN A 264 -1.88 -4.66 -20.80
N ALA A 265 -0.76 -4.18 -20.27
CA ALA A 265 -0.29 -4.57 -18.93
C ALA A 265 -1.28 -4.21 -17.81
N MET A 266 -2.02 -3.10 -17.97
CA MET A 266 -3.05 -2.66 -17.02
C MET A 266 -4.30 -3.54 -17.09
N ALA A 267 -4.49 -4.36 -18.12
CA ALA A 267 -5.61 -5.30 -18.19
C ALA A 267 -5.30 -6.63 -17.47
N ALA A 268 -4.03 -6.98 -17.27
CA ALA A 268 -3.64 -8.29 -16.75
C ALA A 268 -4.20 -8.61 -15.35
N PHE A 269 -4.45 -7.60 -14.50
CA PHE A 269 -4.99 -7.80 -13.16
C PHE A 269 -6.47 -8.23 -13.15
N ALA A 270 -7.19 -7.98 -14.25
CA ALA A 270 -8.60 -8.35 -14.41
C ALA A 270 -8.79 -9.75 -15.01
N VAL A 271 -7.72 -10.55 -15.09
CA VAL A 271 -7.76 -11.95 -15.52
C VAL A 271 -7.23 -12.84 -14.39
N ARG A 272 -8.07 -13.75 -13.87
CA ARG A 272 -7.73 -14.64 -12.75
C ARG A 272 -6.49 -15.50 -13.05
N SER A 273 -5.59 -15.66 -12.08
CA SER A 273 -4.31 -16.37 -12.25
C SER A 273 -4.33 -17.86 -11.90
N THR A 274 -5.44 -18.33 -11.36
CA THR A 274 -5.50 -19.48 -10.44
C THR A 274 -6.95 -19.95 -10.36
N GLY A 275 -7.15 -21.23 -10.03
CA GLY A 275 -8.44 -21.91 -10.04
C GLY A 275 -8.55 -22.91 -11.21
N ASP A 276 -9.14 -24.08 -10.93
CA ASP A 276 -9.33 -25.15 -11.92
C ASP A 276 -10.61 -24.98 -12.75
N ASP A 277 -11.46 -24.02 -12.38
CA ASP A 277 -12.71 -23.71 -13.09
C ASP A 277 -12.42 -23.28 -14.54
N ASP A 278 -13.09 -23.93 -15.50
CA ASP A 278 -13.03 -23.54 -16.89
C ASP A 278 -13.90 -22.29 -17.13
N TYR A 279 -13.43 -21.40 -18.00
CA TYR A 279 -14.13 -20.16 -18.34
C TYR A 279 -13.82 -19.76 -19.78
N LEU A 280 -14.68 -18.92 -20.34
CA LEU A 280 -14.59 -18.53 -21.73
C LEU A 280 -13.23 -17.89 -22.05
N GLY A 281 -12.55 -18.41 -23.08
CA GLY A 281 -11.25 -17.91 -23.52
C GLY A 281 -10.05 -18.31 -22.65
N LYS A 282 -10.22 -19.12 -21.59
CA LYS A 282 -9.16 -19.50 -20.65
C LYS A 282 -7.88 -19.99 -21.36
N ALA A 283 -8.00 -20.94 -22.28
CA ALA A 283 -6.83 -21.51 -22.97
C ALA A 283 -6.05 -20.47 -23.78
N ALA A 284 -6.75 -19.49 -24.38
CA ALA A 284 -6.10 -18.41 -25.12
C ALA A 284 -5.45 -17.39 -24.17
N LEU A 285 -6.14 -17.03 -23.09
CA LEU A 285 -5.62 -16.13 -22.05
C LEU A 285 -4.41 -16.71 -21.32
N ASP A 286 -4.37 -18.01 -21.07
CA ASP A 286 -3.22 -18.70 -20.47
C ASP A 286 -1.99 -18.61 -21.39
N ARG A 287 -2.17 -18.79 -22.71
CA ARG A 287 -1.08 -18.58 -23.71
C ARG A 287 -0.59 -17.13 -23.71
N GLN A 288 -1.52 -16.18 -23.74
CA GLN A 288 -1.22 -14.74 -23.68
C GLN A 288 -0.43 -14.39 -22.41
N ARG A 289 -0.87 -14.86 -21.23
CA ARG A 289 -0.21 -14.64 -19.93
C ARG A 289 1.22 -15.18 -19.90
N ALA A 290 1.41 -16.41 -20.37
CA ALA A 290 2.72 -17.04 -20.41
C ALA A 290 3.69 -16.22 -21.28
N GLU A 291 3.22 -15.78 -22.44
CA GLU A 291 4.02 -14.94 -23.33
C GLU A 291 4.29 -13.55 -22.74
N PHE A 292 3.28 -12.89 -22.16
CA PHE A 292 3.43 -11.61 -21.46
C PHE A 292 4.49 -11.69 -20.36
N THR A 293 4.52 -12.80 -19.61
CA THR A 293 5.50 -13.04 -18.54
C THR A 293 6.92 -13.16 -19.10
N ARG A 294 7.12 -13.93 -20.17
CA ARG A 294 8.42 -14.05 -20.86
C ARG A 294 8.89 -12.70 -21.39
N ILE A 295 8.00 -11.97 -22.05
CA ILE A 295 8.21 -10.62 -22.55
C ILE A 295 8.68 -9.68 -21.43
N LYS A 296 8.03 -9.69 -20.25
CA LYS A 296 8.41 -8.87 -19.09
C LYS A 296 9.76 -9.28 -18.48
N ARG A 297 10.19 -10.53 -18.65
CA ARG A 297 11.52 -11.03 -18.24
C ARG A 297 12.62 -10.76 -19.28
N GLY A 298 12.28 -10.23 -20.46
CA GLY A 298 13.22 -10.07 -21.57
C GLY A 298 13.54 -11.37 -22.31
N GLU A 299 12.76 -12.43 -22.08
CA GLU A 299 12.89 -13.74 -22.71
C GLU A 299 12.15 -13.74 -24.06
N LEU A 300 12.74 -13.12 -25.09
CA LEU A 300 12.16 -12.98 -26.43
C LEU A 300 12.69 -14.03 -27.43
N ASP A 301 12.78 -15.28 -26.99
CA ASP A 301 13.24 -16.44 -27.75
C ASP A 301 12.24 -16.93 -28.81
N THR A 302 10.95 -16.57 -28.66
CA THR A 302 9.92 -16.86 -29.67
C THR A 302 10.05 -15.90 -30.87
N PRO A 303 10.21 -16.41 -32.11
CA PRO A 303 10.20 -15.60 -33.33
C PRO A 303 8.92 -14.78 -33.45
N ALA A 304 8.98 -13.59 -34.06
CA ALA A 304 7.85 -12.66 -34.13
C ALA A 304 6.60 -13.27 -34.77
N GLU A 305 6.77 -14.17 -35.74
CA GLU A 305 5.69 -14.84 -36.46
C GLU A 305 4.93 -15.87 -35.59
N GLY A 306 5.54 -16.33 -34.50
CA GLY A 306 4.95 -17.29 -33.55
C GLY A 306 4.36 -16.66 -32.30
N ARG A 307 4.39 -15.32 -32.19
CA ARG A 307 3.93 -14.57 -31.02
C ARG A 307 2.41 -14.33 -31.06
N VAL A 308 1.74 -14.59 -29.96
CA VAL A 308 0.35 -14.15 -29.74
C VAL A 308 0.35 -12.65 -29.40
N LEU A 309 1.36 -12.19 -28.66
CA LEU A 309 1.53 -10.78 -28.30
C LEU A 309 2.55 -10.12 -29.22
N THR A 310 2.17 -9.89 -30.47
CA THR A 310 3.03 -9.22 -31.47
C THR A 310 3.24 -7.73 -31.16
N ARG A 311 2.25 -7.09 -30.53
CA ARG A 311 2.27 -5.70 -30.08
C ARG A 311 1.73 -5.59 -28.65
N LEU A 312 2.24 -4.63 -27.89
CA LEU A 312 1.68 -4.22 -26.60
C LEU A 312 1.23 -2.76 -26.63
N VAL A 313 0.26 -2.44 -25.79
CA VAL A 313 -0.13 -1.07 -25.49
C VAL A 313 0.86 -0.48 -24.51
N GLU A 314 1.55 0.57 -24.92
CA GLU A 314 2.58 1.23 -24.12
C GLU A 314 2.32 2.76 -24.02
N PRO A 315 2.62 3.37 -22.86
CA PRO A 315 2.59 4.82 -22.68
C PRO A 315 3.62 5.56 -23.53
N VAL A 316 3.20 6.64 -24.17
CA VAL A 316 4.08 7.56 -24.92
C VAL A 316 3.87 9.01 -24.50
N ALA A 317 4.94 9.80 -24.47
CA ALA A 317 4.90 11.20 -24.07
C ALA A 317 5.77 12.08 -24.98
N VAL A 318 5.32 13.30 -25.24
CA VAL A 318 6.08 14.31 -26.01
C VAL A 318 6.69 15.31 -25.04
N PHE A 319 8.02 15.44 -25.07
CA PHE A 319 8.76 16.41 -24.26
C PHE A 319 9.11 17.68 -25.04
N ALA A 320 9.33 17.55 -26.35
CA ALA A 320 9.66 18.66 -27.22
C ALA A 320 8.44 19.08 -28.07
N GLY A 321 7.84 20.21 -27.72
CA GLY A 321 6.70 20.80 -28.44
C GLY A 321 5.33 20.49 -27.82
N GLN A 322 4.27 21.03 -28.42
CA GLN A 322 2.91 21.02 -27.85
C GLN A 322 1.87 20.31 -28.74
N ARG A 323 2.30 19.57 -29.76
CA ARG A 323 1.37 18.93 -30.68
C ARG A 323 0.76 17.67 -30.04
N PRO A 324 -0.58 17.58 -29.89
CA PRO A 324 -1.23 16.40 -29.34
C PRO A 324 -1.06 15.18 -30.23
N LEU A 325 -0.88 14.01 -29.62
CA LEU A 325 -1.00 12.72 -30.29
C LEU A 325 -2.49 12.43 -30.55
N ARG A 326 -2.81 11.65 -31.59
CA ARG A 326 -4.19 11.24 -31.92
C ARG A 326 -4.21 9.79 -32.40
N ALA A 327 -5.35 9.14 -32.16
CA ALA A 327 -5.60 7.78 -32.66
C ALA A 327 -5.33 7.69 -34.17
N GLY A 328 -4.66 6.61 -34.60
CA GLY A 328 -4.30 6.36 -36.00
C GLY A 328 -2.96 6.96 -36.45
N PHE A 329 -2.31 7.79 -35.64
CA PHE A 329 -0.96 8.28 -35.97
C PHE A 329 0.05 7.13 -36.00
N LYS A 330 0.86 7.06 -37.05
CA LYS A 330 1.81 5.96 -37.26
C LYS A 330 3.03 6.15 -36.37
N VAL A 331 3.53 5.07 -35.77
CA VAL A 331 4.71 5.09 -34.90
C VAL A 331 5.85 4.36 -35.60
N THR A 332 6.98 5.04 -35.73
CA THR A 332 8.24 4.47 -36.22
C THR A 332 9.35 4.54 -35.18
N TYR A 333 10.29 3.61 -35.23
CA TYR A 333 11.50 3.57 -34.41
C TYR A 333 12.67 3.17 -35.31
N GLU A 334 13.76 3.95 -35.32
CA GLU A 334 14.90 3.76 -36.25
C GLU A 334 14.43 3.58 -37.71
N ASP A 335 13.53 4.47 -38.15
CA ASP A 335 12.88 4.51 -39.48
C ASP A 335 12.00 3.30 -39.85
N ALA A 336 11.87 2.30 -38.99
CA ALA A 336 10.99 1.15 -39.19
C ALA A 336 9.59 1.40 -38.61
N PRO A 337 8.50 0.99 -39.28
CA PRO A 337 7.16 1.02 -38.70
C PRO A 337 7.04 0.02 -37.57
N VAL A 338 6.62 0.49 -36.38
CA VAL A 338 6.54 -0.34 -35.17
C VAL A 338 5.16 -0.35 -34.53
N GLY A 339 4.27 0.57 -34.88
CA GLY A 339 2.92 0.58 -34.32
C GLY A 339 2.08 1.78 -34.70
N VAL A 340 1.06 2.03 -33.89
CA VAL A 340 0.08 3.11 -34.07
C VAL A 340 -0.32 3.67 -32.71
N VAL A 341 -0.56 4.98 -32.64
CA VAL A 341 -1.19 5.61 -31.47
C VAL A 341 -2.65 5.16 -31.42
N THR A 342 -3.09 4.60 -30.30
CA THR A 342 -4.47 4.16 -30.08
C THR A 342 -5.31 5.27 -29.45
N SER A 343 -4.70 6.07 -28.58
CA SER A 343 -5.31 7.23 -27.94
C SER A 343 -4.27 8.31 -27.63
N GLY A 344 -4.67 9.58 -27.64
CA GLY A 344 -3.76 10.67 -27.28
C GLY A 344 -4.41 12.03 -27.15
N THR A 345 -3.87 12.84 -26.25
CA THR A 345 -4.28 14.24 -26.05
C THR A 345 -3.22 15.05 -25.29
N SER A 346 -3.45 16.34 -25.12
CA SER A 346 -2.65 17.18 -24.23
C SER A 346 -3.31 17.22 -22.85
N VAL A 347 -2.56 16.84 -21.82
CA VAL A 347 -3.05 16.75 -20.45
C VAL A 347 -2.38 17.81 -19.57
N PRO A 348 -3.14 18.53 -18.72
CA PRO A 348 -2.56 19.50 -17.81
C PRO A 348 -1.88 18.82 -16.60
N TYR A 349 -0.76 19.37 -16.17
CA TYR A 349 -0.08 18.96 -14.94
C TYR A 349 0.36 20.19 -14.14
N SER A 350 0.37 20.09 -12.81
CA SER A 350 0.84 21.18 -11.95
C SER A 350 2.33 21.41 -12.13
N ARG A 351 2.77 22.67 -12.15
CA ARG A 351 4.20 22.97 -11.97
C ARG A 351 4.57 22.72 -10.51
N PHE A 352 5.84 22.40 -10.27
CA PHE A 352 6.36 22.17 -8.92
C PHE A 352 7.56 23.10 -8.66
N TYR A 353 7.70 23.56 -7.43
CA TYR A 353 8.90 24.21 -6.89
C TYR A 353 9.77 23.16 -6.21
N GLY A 354 11.09 23.18 -6.40
CA GLY A 354 12.01 22.19 -5.81
C GLY A 354 12.16 20.90 -6.64
N GLU A 355 12.91 19.93 -6.12
CA GLU A 355 13.25 18.69 -6.82
C GLU A 355 13.07 17.45 -5.92
N GLY A 356 12.67 16.31 -6.51
CA GLY A 356 12.57 15.05 -5.78
C GLY A 356 11.50 15.05 -4.68
N ILE A 357 11.91 14.72 -3.45
CA ILE A 357 11.01 14.66 -2.29
C ILE A 357 10.63 16.05 -1.76
N THR A 358 11.45 17.08 -2.02
CA THR A 358 11.17 18.47 -1.58
C THR A 358 10.29 19.25 -2.57
N ALA A 359 9.78 18.59 -3.61
CA ALA A 359 8.99 19.22 -4.65
C ALA A 359 7.56 19.54 -4.19
N VAL A 360 7.16 20.81 -4.24
CA VAL A 360 5.86 21.34 -3.81
C VAL A 360 5.08 21.87 -5.01
N PRO A 361 3.79 21.54 -5.21
CA PRO A 361 3.02 22.04 -6.36
C PRO A 361 2.79 23.55 -6.29
N SER A 362 2.75 24.20 -7.45
CA SER A 362 2.33 25.59 -7.61
C SER A 362 0.90 25.69 -8.13
N ASP A 363 0.33 26.90 -8.09
CA ASP A 363 -0.98 27.19 -8.70
C ASP A 363 -0.95 27.13 -10.23
N GLU A 364 0.24 27.26 -10.83
CA GLU A 364 0.46 27.18 -12.27
C GLU A 364 0.35 25.74 -12.79
N HIS A 365 0.02 25.61 -14.07
CA HIS A 365 0.01 24.34 -14.79
C HIS A 365 0.68 24.49 -16.14
N ASP A 366 1.15 23.37 -16.69
CA ASP A 366 1.60 23.26 -18.07
C ASP A 366 0.83 22.13 -18.78
N LEU A 367 1.02 21.98 -20.09
CA LEU A 367 0.37 20.94 -20.90
C LEU A 367 1.40 19.99 -21.46
N ARG A 368 1.15 18.68 -21.36
CA ARG A 368 1.95 17.65 -22.03
C ARG A 368 1.12 16.83 -23.00
N PRO A 369 1.51 16.75 -24.28
CA PRO A 369 1.00 15.72 -25.17
C PRO A 369 1.42 14.34 -24.69
N ILE A 370 0.43 13.49 -24.41
CA ILE A 370 0.60 12.10 -24.01
C ILE A 370 -0.32 11.19 -24.81
N GLY A 371 -0.06 9.90 -24.78
CA GLY A 371 -0.93 8.90 -25.38
C GLY A 371 -0.59 7.48 -24.98
N LEU A 372 -1.38 6.57 -25.52
CA LEU A 372 -1.15 5.14 -25.53
C LEU A 372 -0.91 4.71 -26.98
N ALA A 373 0.03 3.81 -27.19
CA ALA A 373 0.37 3.31 -28.52
C ALA A 373 0.47 1.79 -28.51
N LEU A 374 -0.14 1.15 -29.51
CA LEU A 374 -0.01 -0.28 -29.76
C LEU A 374 1.25 -0.50 -30.63
N ILE A 375 2.36 -0.91 -30.00
CA ILE A 375 3.68 -1.02 -30.62
C ILE A 375 4.27 -2.42 -30.48
N ARG A 376 5.22 -2.77 -31.34
CA ARG A 376 5.88 -4.08 -31.38
C ARG A 376 6.39 -4.51 -30.00
N SER A 377 6.13 -5.77 -29.62
CA SER A 377 6.35 -6.28 -28.25
C SER A 377 7.81 -6.48 -27.83
N ASP A 378 8.77 -6.26 -28.73
CA ASP A 378 10.20 -6.22 -28.43
C ASP A 378 10.68 -4.81 -28.03
N LEU A 379 9.90 -3.76 -28.30
CA LEU A 379 10.17 -2.39 -27.84
C LEU A 379 9.57 -2.17 -26.46
N ARG A 380 10.41 -1.79 -25.50
CA ARG A 380 10.02 -1.57 -24.10
C ARG A 380 10.68 -0.34 -23.53
N TYR A 381 10.01 0.26 -22.55
CA TYR A 381 10.64 1.24 -21.69
C TYR A 381 11.94 0.68 -21.09
N ARG A 382 12.96 1.54 -21.03
CA ARG A 382 14.30 1.20 -20.57
C ARG A 382 14.74 2.21 -19.52
N THR A 383 15.27 1.70 -18.41
CA THR A 383 15.78 2.54 -17.32
C THR A 383 17.21 3.03 -17.56
N ASP A 384 17.87 2.56 -18.62
CA ASP A 384 19.27 2.89 -18.92
C ASP A 384 19.43 3.85 -20.10
N ARG A 385 18.46 3.95 -21.01
CA ARG A 385 18.44 4.90 -22.13
C ARG A 385 17.01 5.15 -22.61
N PRO A 386 16.69 6.33 -23.16
CA PRO A 386 15.38 6.59 -23.72
C PRO A 386 15.15 5.79 -25.02
N VAL A 387 13.89 5.43 -25.28
CA VAL A 387 13.44 4.88 -26.56
C VAL A 387 12.62 5.97 -27.25
N VAL A 388 13.27 6.66 -28.19
CA VAL A 388 12.68 7.79 -28.92
C VAL A 388 11.97 7.29 -30.17
N LEU A 389 10.68 7.57 -30.25
CA LEU A 389 9.77 7.21 -31.33
C LEU A 389 9.48 8.42 -32.21
N GLN A 390 9.29 8.18 -33.50
CA GLN A 390 8.79 9.19 -34.44
C GLN A 390 7.32 8.89 -34.73
N VAL A 391 6.43 9.79 -34.30
CA VAL A 391 4.99 9.68 -34.50
C VAL A 391 4.58 10.57 -35.67
N LEU A 392 4.07 9.96 -36.74
CA LEU A 392 3.65 10.65 -37.95
C LEU A 392 2.17 11.00 -37.86
N ASP A 393 1.85 12.29 -37.98
CA ASP A 393 0.48 12.76 -38.10
C ASP A 393 -0.16 12.36 -39.45
N ASP A 394 -1.44 12.68 -39.62
CA ASP A 394 -2.23 12.42 -40.84
C ASP A 394 -1.65 13.09 -42.10
N ARG A 395 -0.78 14.09 -41.93
CA ARG A 395 -0.08 14.81 -43.01
C ARG A 395 1.36 14.36 -43.19
N GLY A 396 1.78 13.31 -42.47
CA GLY A 396 3.14 12.77 -42.52
C GLY A 396 4.20 13.61 -41.80
N LYS A 397 3.79 14.59 -40.98
CA LYS A 397 4.74 15.37 -40.18
C LYS A 397 5.09 14.62 -38.90
N ALA A 398 6.39 14.47 -38.66
CA ALA A 398 6.91 13.78 -37.50
C ALA A 398 6.78 14.60 -36.21
N ILE A 399 6.44 13.90 -35.14
CA ILE A 399 6.41 14.34 -33.75
C ILE A 399 7.32 13.39 -32.99
N GLU A 400 8.35 13.94 -32.35
CA GLU A 400 9.21 13.14 -31.49
C GLU A 400 8.49 12.85 -30.18
N ALA A 401 8.37 11.57 -29.83
CA ALA A 401 7.78 11.11 -28.58
C ALA A 401 8.70 10.07 -27.94
N GLU A 402 8.68 9.93 -26.63
CA GLU A 402 9.41 8.89 -25.92
C GLU A 402 8.46 7.83 -25.39
N LEU A 403 8.92 6.58 -25.41
CA LEU A 403 8.29 5.49 -24.67
C LEU A 403 8.57 5.68 -23.19
N VAL A 404 7.53 5.76 -22.37
CA VAL A 404 7.65 6.04 -20.93
C VAL A 404 7.04 4.91 -20.11
N GLU A 405 7.52 4.70 -18.89
CA GLU A 405 6.90 3.70 -17.99
C GLU A 405 5.46 4.08 -17.63
N ARG A 406 5.22 5.38 -17.45
CA ARG A 406 3.93 6.00 -17.10
C ARG A 406 3.85 7.38 -17.71
N ASN A 407 2.68 7.81 -18.18
CA ASN A 407 2.50 9.14 -18.76
C ASN A 407 2.72 10.26 -17.73
N LEU A 408 2.23 10.09 -16.49
CA LEU A 408 2.49 10.95 -15.32
C LEU A 408 2.52 10.09 -14.03
N TRP A 409 3.07 10.60 -12.92
CA TRP A 409 3.10 9.89 -11.62
C TRP A 409 1.83 10.20 -10.81
N PRO A 410 0.94 9.22 -10.57
CA PRO A 410 -0.40 9.47 -10.01
C PRO A 410 -0.43 9.59 -8.47
N THR A 411 0.66 10.00 -7.82
CA THR A 411 0.68 10.11 -6.35
C THR A 411 -0.15 11.29 -5.90
N ALA A 412 -1.35 11.03 -5.37
CA ALA A 412 -2.18 12.03 -4.72
C ALA A 412 -1.40 12.77 -3.59
N PRO A 413 -1.73 14.04 -3.29
CA PRO A 413 -2.81 14.84 -3.88
C PRO A 413 -2.46 15.53 -5.21
N TYR A 414 -1.25 15.32 -5.76
CA TYR A 414 -0.85 15.98 -7.01
C TYR A 414 -0.11 15.03 -7.94
N THR A 415 -0.66 14.79 -9.12
CA THR A 415 0.06 14.07 -10.17
C THR A 415 1.38 14.78 -10.46
N LYS A 416 2.51 14.15 -10.13
CA LYS A 416 3.84 14.71 -10.42
C LYS A 416 4.15 14.51 -11.91
N PRO A 417 4.61 15.54 -12.64
CA PRO A 417 5.01 15.35 -14.02
C PRO A 417 6.20 14.42 -14.08
N TYR A 418 6.10 13.37 -14.90
CA TYR A 418 7.29 12.65 -15.33
C TYR A 418 8.17 13.61 -16.14
N THR A 419 9.36 13.98 -15.67
CA THR A 419 10.18 15.02 -16.32
C THR A 419 10.95 14.53 -17.54
N GLY A 420 10.58 13.35 -18.06
CA GLY A 420 11.34 12.65 -19.09
C GLY A 420 12.36 11.70 -18.50
N PHE A 421 13.04 10.95 -19.36
CA PHE A 421 14.19 10.19 -18.93
C PHE A 421 15.29 11.15 -18.48
N GLN A 422 15.47 11.28 -17.17
CA GLN A 422 16.70 11.82 -16.59
C GLN A 422 17.60 10.64 -16.28
N ALA A 423 18.68 10.47 -17.05
CA ALA A 423 19.73 9.55 -16.65
C ALA A 423 20.10 9.88 -15.20
N PRO A 424 20.29 8.88 -14.32
CA PRO A 424 20.96 9.14 -13.07
C PRO A 424 22.22 9.94 -13.41
N VAL A 425 22.44 11.07 -12.75
CA VAL A 425 23.73 11.75 -12.83
C VAL A 425 24.72 10.77 -12.20
N LYS A 426 25.27 9.90 -13.04
CA LYS A 426 26.46 9.15 -12.69
C LYS A 426 27.49 10.23 -12.47
N LYS A 427 27.88 10.44 -11.21
CA LYS A 427 29.14 11.13 -10.92
C LYS A 427 30.17 10.45 -11.81
N GLU A 428 30.83 11.19 -12.70
CA GLU A 428 31.69 10.66 -13.78
C GLU A 428 32.96 9.96 -13.26
N GLY A 429 32.97 9.56 -11.99
CA GLY A 429 34.14 9.24 -11.19
C GLY A 429 34.29 10.27 -10.08
N ILE A 430 34.99 9.89 -9.03
CA ILE A 430 35.53 10.86 -8.08
C ILE A 430 36.84 11.36 -8.70
N VAL A 431 37.01 12.67 -8.84
CA VAL A 431 38.30 13.24 -9.26
C VAL A 431 39.29 12.97 -8.12
N VAL A 432 40.36 12.23 -8.40
CA VAL A 432 41.31 11.77 -7.35
C VAL A 432 41.88 12.94 -6.54
N SER A 433 42.08 14.11 -7.16
CA SER A 433 42.54 15.33 -6.48
C SER A 433 41.54 15.88 -5.47
N GLU A 434 40.25 15.56 -5.58
CA GLU A 434 39.17 16.04 -4.69
C GLU A 434 38.88 15.05 -3.54
N VAL A 435 39.45 13.84 -3.56
CA VAL A 435 39.15 12.79 -2.56
C VAL A 435 39.38 13.26 -1.12
N ALA A 436 40.44 14.05 -0.89
CA ALA A 436 40.74 14.59 0.44
C ALA A 436 39.67 15.58 0.92
N GLU A 437 39.15 16.42 0.02
CA GLU A 437 38.07 17.36 0.30
C GLU A 437 36.76 16.60 0.54
N LEU A 438 36.38 15.69 -0.36
CA LEU A 438 35.19 14.84 -0.21
C LEU A 438 35.20 14.02 1.08
N ALA A 439 36.36 13.49 1.49
CA ALA A 439 36.50 12.78 2.75
C ALA A 439 36.31 13.70 3.97
N SER A 440 36.80 14.94 3.89
CA SER A 440 36.58 15.96 4.92
C SER A 440 35.11 16.37 4.98
N GLU A 441 34.47 16.60 3.84
CA GLU A 441 33.05 16.92 3.72
C GLU A 441 32.18 15.82 4.30
N LEU A 442 32.43 14.55 3.94
CA LEU A 442 31.70 13.41 4.47
C LEU A 442 31.76 13.36 6.01
N ARG A 443 32.94 13.60 6.59
CA ARG A 443 33.10 13.66 8.05
C ARG A 443 32.30 14.80 8.65
N GLN A 444 32.40 16.00 8.06
CA GLN A 444 31.69 17.18 8.55
C GLN A 444 30.16 17.04 8.41
N ASP A 445 29.67 16.44 7.33
CA ASP A 445 28.26 16.13 7.12
C ASP A 445 27.75 15.14 8.17
N ALA A 446 28.51 14.07 8.44
CA ALA A 446 28.16 13.10 9.47
C ALA A 446 28.15 13.73 10.88
N GLU A 447 29.13 14.59 11.19
CA GLU A 447 29.19 15.34 12.44
C GLU A 447 28.01 16.31 12.58
N ARG A 448 27.68 17.08 11.53
CA ARG A 448 26.53 18.00 11.49
C ARG A 448 25.21 17.27 11.68
N ASN A 449 24.98 16.18 10.94
CA ASN A 449 23.76 15.40 11.04
C ASN A 449 23.62 14.75 12.43
N THR A 450 24.71 14.24 12.99
CA THR A 450 24.72 13.66 14.34
C THR A 450 24.36 14.71 15.39
N LYS A 451 24.95 15.91 15.29
CA LYS A 451 24.61 17.02 16.16
C LYS A 451 23.14 17.42 16.02
N TRP A 452 22.66 17.63 14.79
CA TRP A 452 21.28 18.01 14.54
C TRP A 452 20.31 17.01 15.16
N ARG A 453 20.51 15.70 14.92
CA ARG A 453 19.67 14.64 15.48
C ARG A 453 19.73 14.54 17.00
N ARG A 454 20.92 14.70 17.62
CA ARG A 454 21.11 14.47 19.06
C ARG A 454 20.92 15.71 19.93
N GLU A 455 21.08 16.91 19.39
CA GLU A 455 21.16 18.15 20.16
C GLU A 455 20.20 19.24 19.69
N ASP A 456 19.92 19.36 18.39
CA ASP A 456 19.15 20.50 17.85
C ASP A 456 17.67 20.14 17.56
N CYS A 457 17.38 18.87 17.26
CA CYS A 457 16.07 18.38 16.84
C CYS A 457 15.31 17.68 17.98
N ILE A 458 13.98 17.88 18.05
CA ILE A 458 13.08 17.06 18.86
C ILE A 458 12.57 15.91 17.97
N ASN A 459 13.10 14.71 18.20
CA ASN A 459 12.67 13.53 17.47
C ASN A 459 11.45 12.87 18.12
N LEU A 460 10.35 12.87 17.38
CA LEU A 460 9.11 12.21 17.76
C LEU A 460 8.79 11.03 16.84
N ILE A 461 9.70 10.55 15.99
CA ILE A 461 9.45 9.36 15.19
C ILE A 461 9.42 8.13 16.14
N PRO A 462 8.30 7.39 16.27
CA PRO A 462 8.14 6.34 17.29
C PRO A 462 8.95 5.05 17.04
N SER A 463 9.61 4.94 15.89
CA SER A 463 10.49 3.84 15.52
C SER A 463 11.98 4.18 15.68
N GLU A 464 12.31 5.38 16.13
CA GLU A 464 13.69 5.83 16.25
C GLU A 464 14.09 6.00 17.70
N GLN A 465 15.35 5.68 17.98
CA GLN A 465 16.00 6.01 19.24
C GLN A 465 17.52 5.98 19.06
N PRO A 466 18.28 7.00 19.50
CA PRO A 466 19.73 6.97 19.44
C PRO A 466 20.25 5.99 20.48
N THR A 467 21.37 5.35 20.18
CA THR A 467 22.19 4.59 21.15
C THR A 467 22.98 5.54 22.07
N SER A 468 23.39 5.05 23.24
CA SER A 468 24.25 5.82 24.15
C SER A 468 25.70 5.84 23.65
N ARG A 469 26.52 6.76 24.15
CA ARG A 469 27.96 6.78 23.83
C ARG A 469 28.68 5.48 24.24
N TYR A 470 28.22 4.84 25.31
CA TYR A 470 28.70 3.52 25.74
C TYR A 470 28.42 2.45 24.68
N VAL A 471 27.17 2.38 24.20
CA VAL A 471 26.75 1.45 23.15
C VAL A 471 27.42 1.75 21.80
N ASP A 472 27.61 3.04 21.46
CA ASP A 472 28.31 3.48 20.26
C ASP A 472 29.75 2.95 20.26
N ALA A 473 30.48 3.15 21.36
CA ALA A 473 31.87 2.71 21.49
C ALA A 473 32.04 1.19 21.35
N LEU A 474 31.09 0.41 21.89
CA LEU A 474 31.06 -1.05 21.73
C LEU A 474 30.73 -1.45 20.29
N SER A 475 29.79 -0.75 19.65
CA SER A 475 29.34 -1.04 18.29
C SER A 475 30.45 -0.85 17.25
N THR A 476 31.38 0.07 17.51
CA THR A 476 32.52 0.39 16.64
C THR A 476 33.84 -0.25 17.09
N ALA A 477 33.83 -1.08 18.12
CA ALA A 477 35.03 -1.77 18.60
C ALA A 477 35.55 -2.79 17.55
N ASP A 478 36.77 -3.31 17.77
CA ASP A 478 37.45 -4.28 16.89
C ASP A 478 36.55 -5.43 16.35
N PRO A 479 35.60 -6.01 17.13
CA PRO A 479 34.68 -7.03 16.62
C PRO A 479 33.94 -6.66 15.33
N ALA A 480 33.67 -5.37 15.09
CA ALA A 480 33.02 -4.89 13.87
C ALA A 480 33.73 -5.34 12.57
N GLY A 481 35.04 -5.61 12.64
CA GLY A 481 35.86 -6.07 11.50
C GLY A 481 36.21 -7.57 11.51
N ARG A 482 35.59 -8.40 12.36
CA ARG A 482 35.95 -9.83 12.54
C ARG A 482 34.89 -10.79 12.03
N TYR A 483 35.27 -12.07 11.87
CA TYR A 483 34.39 -13.18 11.49
C TYR A 483 34.12 -14.11 12.68
N ASN A 484 32.87 -14.54 12.88
CA ASN A 484 32.49 -15.55 13.88
C ASN A 484 31.37 -16.49 13.40
N GLU A 485 31.60 -17.18 12.29
CA GLU A 485 30.71 -18.27 11.88
C GLU A 485 30.87 -19.49 12.78
N HIS A 486 29.77 -19.91 13.38
CA HIS A 486 29.73 -21.07 14.26
C HIS A 486 28.35 -21.70 14.27
N ASN A 487 28.32 -23.03 14.41
CA ASN A 487 27.08 -23.79 14.47
C ASN A 487 27.24 -25.03 15.35
N ARG A 488 26.13 -25.47 15.94
CA ARG A 488 26.06 -26.74 16.66
C ARG A 488 26.14 -27.90 15.67
N LEU A 489 27.21 -28.67 15.72
CA LEU A 489 27.29 -29.94 14.99
C LEU A 489 26.50 -31.02 15.74
N LYS A 490 25.24 -31.23 15.36
CA LYS A 490 24.36 -32.27 15.93
C LYS A 490 25.00 -33.68 15.92
N ALA A 491 25.90 -33.95 14.96
CA ALA A 491 26.64 -35.20 14.87
C ALA A 491 27.58 -35.46 16.07
N LEU A 492 27.94 -34.44 16.84
CA LEU A 492 28.80 -34.55 18.03
C LEU A 492 28.02 -34.84 19.32
N GLY A 493 26.70 -35.02 19.22
CA GLY A 493 25.82 -35.38 20.34
C GLY A 493 25.14 -34.19 21.03
N PRO A 494 24.14 -34.46 21.89
CA PRO A 494 23.47 -33.44 22.68
C PRO A 494 24.45 -32.80 23.67
N GLY A 495 24.56 -31.46 23.64
CA GLY A 495 25.47 -30.70 24.50
C GLY A 495 26.86 -30.43 23.91
N ALA A 496 27.12 -30.83 22.66
CA ALA A 496 28.35 -30.45 21.98
C ALA A 496 28.45 -28.92 21.84
N PRO A 497 29.63 -28.32 22.11
CA PRO A 497 29.83 -26.89 21.91
C PRO A 497 29.75 -26.56 20.43
N ASP A 498 29.42 -25.31 20.14
CA ASP A 498 29.37 -24.83 18.77
C ASP A 498 30.75 -24.92 18.11
N VAL A 499 30.77 -25.44 16.88
CA VAL A 499 31.99 -25.57 16.10
C VAL A 499 32.24 -24.27 15.37
N ARG A 500 33.41 -23.68 15.67
CA ARG A 500 33.90 -22.46 15.06
C ARG A 500 34.57 -22.77 13.73
N TYR A 501 34.17 -22.06 12.68
CA TYR A 501 34.85 -22.15 11.37
C TYR A 501 36.14 -21.32 11.34
N TYR A 502 36.23 -20.29 12.19
CA TYR A 502 37.39 -19.39 12.31
C TYR A 502 38.02 -19.42 13.71
N LYS A 503 39.31 -19.08 13.82
CA LYS A 503 40.03 -18.98 15.10
C LYS A 503 40.03 -17.54 15.62
N GLY A 504 40.35 -17.36 16.91
CA GLY A 504 40.41 -16.03 17.54
C GLY A 504 39.07 -15.47 18.01
N THR A 505 37.99 -16.26 17.97
CA THR A 505 36.63 -15.77 18.24
C THR A 505 36.12 -16.01 19.66
N ALA A 506 36.98 -16.46 20.58
CA ALA A 506 36.57 -16.84 21.95
C ALA A 506 35.84 -15.71 22.68
N PHE A 507 36.38 -14.49 22.63
CA PHE A 507 35.74 -13.32 23.23
C PHE A 507 34.32 -13.10 22.69
N ILE A 508 34.10 -13.24 21.39
CA ILE A 508 32.77 -13.02 20.79
C ILE A 508 31.79 -14.12 21.17
N MET A 509 32.24 -15.38 21.21
CA MET A 509 31.40 -16.49 21.67
C MET A 509 30.94 -16.26 23.11
N ASP A 510 31.86 -15.88 24.00
CA ASP A 510 31.55 -15.61 25.40
C ASP A 510 30.54 -14.46 25.52
N LYS A 511 30.72 -13.38 24.75
CA LYS A 511 29.81 -12.22 24.76
C LYS A 511 28.47 -12.49 24.08
N GLU A 512 28.40 -13.37 23.09
CA GLU A 512 27.13 -13.80 22.51
C GLU A 512 26.31 -14.63 23.50
N GLU A 513 26.93 -15.56 24.22
CA GLU A 513 26.23 -16.33 25.27
C GLU A 513 25.81 -15.45 26.45
N GLU A 514 26.65 -14.48 26.82
CA GLU A 514 26.29 -13.47 27.81
C GLU A 514 25.11 -12.59 27.35
N LEU A 515 25.07 -12.22 26.06
CA LEU A 515 23.93 -11.53 25.46
C LEU A 515 22.65 -12.38 25.51
N LYS A 516 22.73 -13.65 25.12
CA LYS A 516 21.58 -14.57 25.25
C LYS A 516 21.10 -14.65 26.70
N ALA A 517 22.01 -14.74 27.67
CA ALA A 517 21.66 -14.76 29.09
C ALA A 517 21.02 -13.44 29.57
N ALA A 518 21.58 -12.29 29.18
CA ALA A 518 21.06 -10.97 29.54
C ALA A 518 19.66 -10.74 28.93
N LEU A 519 19.44 -11.12 27.68
CA LEU A 519 18.14 -11.03 27.02
C LEU A 519 17.11 -11.97 27.68
N ARG A 520 17.48 -13.21 28.02
CA ARG A 520 16.61 -14.11 28.82
C ARG A 520 16.21 -13.48 30.15
N GLY A 521 17.16 -12.85 30.85
CA GLY A 521 16.89 -12.14 32.11
C GLY A 521 15.98 -10.92 31.93
N PHE A 522 16.15 -10.17 30.84
CA PHE A 522 15.29 -9.01 30.55
C PHE A 522 13.86 -9.45 30.25
N PHE A 523 13.67 -10.39 29.32
CA PHE A 523 12.35 -10.81 28.84
C PHE A 523 11.67 -11.93 29.65
N GLY A 524 12.38 -12.58 30.59
CA GLY A 524 11.84 -13.72 31.33
C GLY A 524 11.56 -14.95 30.46
N CYS A 525 12.35 -15.16 29.40
CA CYS A 525 12.15 -16.26 28.44
C CYS A 525 13.22 -17.35 28.55
N THR A 526 12.96 -18.53 27.98
CA THR A 526 13.90 -19.67 28.02
C THR A 526 14.85 -19.72 26.82
N GLN A 527 14.43 -19.20 25.66
CA GLN A 527 15.18 -19.28 24.41
C GLN A 527 15.34 -17.91 23.74
N VAL A 528 16.53 -17.65 23.19
CA VAL A 528 16.88 -16.39 22.51
C VAL A 528 17.80 -16.65 21.31
N GLU A 529 17.46 -16.04 20.17
CA GLU A 529 18.29 -16.02 18.96
C GLU A 529 18.57 -14.55 18.54
N PRO A 530 19.78 -14.01 18.82
CA PRO A 530 20.14 -12.61 18.57
C PRO A 530 20.99 -12.37 17.31
N ARG A 531 21.28 -13.41 16.52
CA ARG A 531 22.21 -13.30 15.38
C ARG A 531 21.59 -12.59 14.16
N VAL A 532 20.27 -12.58 14.05
CA VAL A 532 19.53 -11.86 12.99
C VAL A 532 19.73 -10.35 13.09
N ILE A 533 19.88 -9.69 11.93
CA ILE A 533 20.33 -8.28 11.87
C ILE A 533 19.20 -7.26 11.66
N SER A 534 17.94 -7.69 11.59
CA SER A 534 16.78 -6.79 11.58
C SER A 534 15.50 -7.50 12.07
N GLY A 535 14.49 -6.74 12.50
CA GLY A 535 13.19 -7.31 12.89
C GLY A 535 12.48 -8.03 11.74
N GLN A 536 12.57 -7.50 10.51
CA GLN A 536 12.03 -8.18 9.34
C GLN A 536 12.74 -9.51 9.09
N MET A 537 14.07 -9.58 9.25
CA MET A 537 14.82 -10.82 9.14
C MET A 537 14.47 -11.81 10.24
N ALA A 538 14.16 -11.34 11.46
CA ALA A 538 13.66 -12.18 12.54
C ALA A 538 12.34 -12.88 12.13
N ASN A 539 11.39 -12.13 11.56
CA ASN A 539 10.14 -12.68 11.04
C ASN A 539 10.37 -13.65 9.87
N ASP A 540 11.22 -13.28 8.90
CA ASP A 540 11.60 -14.10 7.76
C ASP A 540 12.18 -15.46 8.21
N THR A 541 13.05 -15.42 9.22
CA THR A 541 13.65 -16.60 9.85
C THR A 541 12.59 -17.50 10.49
N VAL A 542 11.63 -16.92 11.21
CA VAL A 542 10.52 -17.67 11.83
C VAL A 542 9.62 -18.29 10.76
N TYR A 543 9.29 -17.58 9.68
CA TYR A 543 8.48 -18.12 8.60
C TYR A 543 9.17 -19.27 7.86
N ASP A 544 10.48 -19.15 7.56
CA ASP A 544 11.23 -20.25 6.95
C ASP A 544 11.35 -21.45 7.89
N ALA A 545 11.60 -21.20 9.18
CA ALA A 545 11.65 -22.25 10.18
C ALA A 545 10.29 -22.96 10.34
N PHE A 546 9.19 -22.22 10.34
CA PHE A 546 7.84 -22.77 10.43
C PHE A 546 7.47 -23.58 9.19
N LYS A 547 7.81 -23.10 7.99
CA LYS A 547 7.70 -23.87 6.74
C LYS A 547 8.49 -25.17 6.82
N GLN A 548 9.72 -25.16 7.32
CA GLN A 548 10.50 -26.40 7.49
C GLN A 548 9.89 -27.33 8.53
N PHE A 549 9.45 -26.78 9.66
CA PHE A 549 8.78 -27.54 10.69
C PHE A 549 7.53 -28.23 10.13
N LYS A 550 6.67 -27.54 9.39
CA LYS A 550 5.51 -28.11 8.69
C LYS A 550 5.89 -29.31 7.83
N ASN A 551 6.98 -29.20 7.06
CA ASN A 551 7.44 -30.22 6.12
C ASN A 551 8.39 -31.27 6.72
N ARG A 552 8.69 -31.22 8.02
CA ARG A 552 9.77 -32.02 8.66
C ARG A 552 9.63 -33.54 8.50
N ARG A 553 8.43 -34.04 8.22
CA ARG A 553 8.14 -35.46 8.03
C ARG A 553 7.92 -35.86 6.57
N GLU A 554 7.95 -34.92 5.63
CA GLU A 554 7.72 -35.17 4.21
C GLU A 554 9.05 -35.21 3.44
N ARG A 555 9.35 -36.33 2.78
CA ARG A 555 10.57 -36.52 1.98
C ARG A 555 10.22 -36.73 0.51
N GLY A 556 11.04 -36.18 -0.39
CA GLY A 556 10.92 -36.41 -1.84
C GLY A 556 9.81 -35.62 -2.55
N ARG A 557 9.18 -34.66 -1.86
CA ARG A 557 8.21 -33.71 -2.43
C ARG A 557 8.70 -32.28 -2.27
N ALA A 558 8.23 -31.37 -3.13
CA ALA A 558 8.46 -29.95 -2.94
C ALA A 558 7.83 -29.51 -1.61
N PRO A 559 8.51 -28.69 -0.78
CA PRO A 559 7.96 -28.23 0.49
C PRO A 559 6.66 -27.45 0.29
N ALA A 560 5.62 -27.82 1.04
CA ALA A 560 4.39 -27.05 1.10
C ALA A 560 4.64 -25.70 1.78
N LEU A 561 4.05 -24.64 1.21
CA LEU A 561 4.00 -23.32 1.85
C LEU A 561 3.07 -23.37 3.07
N ILE A 562 3.17 -22.36 3.94
CA ILE A 562 2.26 -22.14 5.06
C ILE A 562 0.85 -21.97 4.49
N GLY A 563 -0.14 -22.65 5.09
CA GLY A 563 -1.54 -22.54 4.69
C GLY A 563 -2.11 -21.16 5.00
N ARG A 564 -3.33 -21.12 5.53
CA ARG A 564 -3.97 -19.84 5.85
C ARG A 564 -3.28 -19.14 7.03
N VAL A 565 -3.07 -17.83 6.92
CA VAL A 565 -2.40 -17.00 7.95
C VAL A 565 -3.33 -15.84 8.33
N LEU A 566 -3.41 -15.53 9.62
CA LEU A 566 -4.18 -14.40 10.13
C LEU A 566 -3.22 -13.29 10.61
N VAL A 567 -3.36 -12.09 10.05
CA VAL A 567 -2.46 -10.94 10.30
C VAL A 567 -3.25 -9.66 10.52
N HIS A 568 -2.59 -8.58 10.95
CA HIS A 568 -3.22 -7.25 10.91
C HIS A 568 -3.19 -6.68 9.50
N ASP A 569 -4.29 -6.07 9.06
CA ASP A 569 -4.34 -5.35 7.78
C ASP A 569 -3.33 -4.19 7.80
N LEU A 570 -2.51 -4.08 6.74
CA LEU A 570 -1.53 -2.99 6.60
C LEU A 570 -2.16 -1.60 6.70
N ASN A 571 -3.35 -1.41 6.12
CA ASN A 571 -4.07 -0.14 6.17
C ASN A 571 -4.66 0.16 7.56
N LYS A 572 -4.74 -0.85 8.43
CA LYS A 572 -5.21 -0.74 9.82
C LYS A 572 -4.05 -0.85 10.82
N GLY A 573 -2.84 -0.49 10.38
CA GLY A 573 -1.66 -0.42 11.24
C GLY A 573 -0.79 -1.67 11.27
N GLY A 574 -1.08 -2.70 10.46
CA GLY A 574 -0.27 -3.91 10.33
C GLY A 574 1.19 -3.63 9.96
N HIS A 575 2.08 -4.57 10.27
CA HIS A 575 3.49 -4.47 9.88
C HIS A 575 3.75 -5.10 8.52
N LEU A 576 4.58 -4.44 7.68
CA LEU A 576 4.84 -4.83 6.29
C LEU A 576 5.38 -6.27 6.17
N SER A 577 6.22 -6.74 7.09
CA SER A 577 6.78 -8.09 7.02
C SER A 577 5.75 -9.21 7.19
N ALA A 578 4.58 -8.91 7.76
CA ALA A 578 3.46 -9.83 7.88
C ALA A 578 2.51 -9.76 6.68
N GLN A 579 2.82 -8.95 5.65
CA GLN A 579 1.97 -8.77 4.47
C GLN A 579 2.49 -9.55 3.27
N THR A 580 1.62 -9.78 2.31
CA THR A 580 1.91 -10.39 0.99
C THR A 580 2.74 -9.49 0.08
N THR A 581 2.96 -8.24 0.47
CA THR A 581 3.90 -7.31 -0.14
C THR A 581 5.27 -7.31 0.55
N GLY A 582 5.39 -7.96 1.72
CA GLY A 582 6.63 -8.10 2.50
C GLY A 582 7.14 -9.54 2.55
N ALA A 583 7.84 -9.88 3.64
CA ALA A 583 8.53 -11.17 3.81
C ALA A 583 7.57 -12.38 3.70
N LEU A 584 6.37 -12.29 4.28
CA LEU A 584 5.39 -13.38 4.30
C LEU A 584 5.04 -13.93 2.91
N LYS A 585 5.11 -13.09 1.86
CA LYS A 585 4.84 -13.47 0.46
C LYS A 585 5.54 -14.76 0.02
N ASN A 586 6.76 -14.99 0.49
CA ASN A 586 7.58 -16.13 0.07
C ASN A 586 7.22 -17.43 0.81
N TYR A 587 6.35 -17.36 1.82
CA TYR A 587 6.07 -18.47 2.74
C TYR A 587 4.60 -18.84 2.81
N VAL A 588 3.67 -17.98 2.37
CA VAL A 588 2.23 -18.26 2.37
C VAL A 588 1.76 -18.86 1.05
N ALA A 589 0.92 -19.88 1.12
CA ALA A 589 0.26 -20.49 -0.03
C ALA A 589 -0.79 -19.53 -0.62
N ASN A 590 -1.15 -19.74 -1.87
CA ASN A 590 -2.40 -19.18 -2.38
C ASN A 590 -3.56 -20.05 -1.92
N ASP A 591 -4.68 -19.40 -1.61
CA ASP A 591 -5.96 -20.07 -1.42
C ASP A 591 -6.39 -20.69 -2.76
N PRO A 592 -6.74 -21.99 -2.80
CA PRO A 592 -7.05 -22.68 -4.05
C PRO A 592 -8.36 -22.19 -4.71
N GLU A 593 -9.30 -21.64 -3.94
CA GLU A 593 -10.60 -21.19 -4.46
C GLU A 593 -10.52 -19.76 -5.00
N THR A 594 -9.88 -18.86 -4.24
CA THR A 594 -9.78 -17.45 -4.64
C THR A 594 -8.57 -17.21 -5.53
N GLY A 595 -7.49 -17.97 -5.33
CA GLY A 595 -6.22 -17.80 -6.03
C GLY A 595 -5.32 -16.70 -5.48
N HIS A 596 -5.82 -15.95 -4.49
CA HIS A 596 -5.04 -14.95 -3.77
C HIS A 596 -4.20 -15.60 -2.67
N PRO A 597 -3.16 -14.95 -2.16
CA PRO A 597 -2.46 -15.43 -0.97
C PRO A 597 -3.46 -15.71 0.16
N ALA A 598 -3.32 -16.86 0.84
CA ALA A 598 -4.20 -17.31 1.91
C ALA A 598 -3.96 -16.51 3.21
N VAL A 599 -4.18 -15.19 3.13
CA VAL A 599 -4.00 -14.25 4.23
C VAL A 599 -5.35 -13.64 4.57
N GLU A 600 -5.75 -13.82 5.81
CA GLU A 600 -6.92 -13.19 6.43
C GLU A 600 -6.47 -12.08 7.35
N HIS A 601 -7.37 -11.13 7.63
CA HIS A 601 -7.10 -10.04 8.56
C HIS A 601 -7.88 -10.21 9.87
N PHE A 602 -7.25 -9.88 10.99
CA PHE A 602 -7.94 -9.82 12.28
C PHE A 602 -9.17 -8.90 12.19
N PRO A 603 -10.36 -9.38 12.55
CA PRO A 603 -11.53 -8.53 12.77
C PRO A 603 -11.19 -7.43 13.78
N ILE A 604 -11.56 -6.20 13.47
CA ILE A 604 -11.39 -5.05 14.38
C ILE A 604 -12.76 -4.60 14.90
N ARG A 605 -12.78 -4.03 16.10
CA ARG A 605 -14.01 -3.49 16.65
C ARG A 605 -14.48 -2.27 15.86
N ARG A 606 -15.80 -2.14 15.68
CA ARG A 606 -16.40 -0.99 14.98
C ARG A 606 -16.24 0.32 15.74
N ASP A 607 -16.28 0.27 17.07
CA ASP A 607 -16.14 1.43 17.97
C ASP A 607 -14.67 1.82 18.23
N ASN A 608 -13.74 0.89 18.06
CA ASN A 608 -12.30 1.16 18.19
C ASN A 608 -11.50 0.34 17.16
N PRO A 609 -11.12 0.96 16.02
CA PRO A 609 -10.44 0.27 14.93
C PRO A 609 -8.99 -0.13 15.26
N HIS A 610 -8.47 0.29 16.42
CA HIS A 610 -7.16 -0.09 16.93
C HIS A 610 -7.22 -1.30 17.87
N ARG A 611 -8.40 -1.88 18.11
CA ARG A 611 -8.58 -3.11 18.90
C ARG A 611 -9.17 -4.24 18.06
N ILE A 612 -8.66 -5.45 18.27
CA ILE A 612 -9.22 -6.67 17.69
C ILE A 612 -10.59 -6.95 18.30
N ASP A 613 -11.55 -7.38 17.47
CA ASP A 613 -12.78 -8.02 17.94
C ASP A 613 -12.49 -9.48 18.29
N VAL A 614 -12.40 -9.77 19.58
CA VAL A 614 -11.98 -11.07 20.11
C VAL A 614 -12.94 -12.18 19.70
N GLU A 615 -14.25 -11.94 19.78
CA GLU A 615 -15.24 -12.99 19.53
C GLU A 615 -15.37 -13.29 18.03
N GLU A 616 -15.32 -12.26 17.18
CA GLU A 616 -15.31 -12.47 15.74
C GLU A 616 -14.01 -13.13 15.28
N THR A 617 -12.87 -12.80 15.92
CA THR A 617 -11.59 -13.48 15.66
C THR A 617 -11.65 -14.96 16.02
N LYS A 618 -12.27 -15.32 17.16
CA LYS A 618 -12.44 -16.73 17.55
C LYS A 618 -13.28 -17.50 16.53
N ARG A 619 -14.38 -16.91 16.03
CA ARG A 619 -15.20 -17.51 14.96
C ARG A 619 -14.39 -17.72 13.70
N LEU A 620 -13.68 -16.69 13.24
CA LEU A 620 -12.82 -16.76 12.06
C LEU A 620 -11.79 -17.89 12.20
N ILE A 621 -11.12 -18.01 13.35
CA ILE A 621 -10.16 -19.09 13.61
C ILE A 621 -10.83 -20.47 13.56
N ALA A 622 -12.03 -20.62 14.11
CA ALA A 622 -12.79 -21.88 14.09
C ALA A 622 -13.15 -22.30 12.66
N ASP A 623 -13.62 -21.33 11.86
CA ASP A 623 -14.13 -21.54 10.51
C ASP A 623 -12.99 -21.78 9.51
N THR A 624 -11.93 -20.98 9.58
CA THR A 624 -10.87 -20.98 8.56
C THR A 624 -9.62 -21.75 8.95
N ARG A 625 -9.47 -22.11 10.24
CA ARG A 625 -8.37 -22.92 10.79
C ARG A 625 -6.97 -22.49 10.30
N PRO A 626 -6.56 -21.23 10.55
CA PRO A 626 -5.25 -20.74 10.11
C PRO A 626 -4.09 -21.52 10.76
N GLU A 627 -2.98 -21.65 10.05
CA GLU A 627 -1.77 -22.31 10.57
C GLU A 627 -0.90 -21.37 11.39
N LEU A 628 -0.97 -20.07 11.13
CA LEU A 628 -0.15 -19.03 11.76
C LEU A 628 -0.98 -17.77 12.04
N LEU A 629 -0.85 -17.22 13.23
CA LEU A 629 -1.34 -15.91 13.63
C LEU A 629 -0.13 -15.00 13.85
N VAL A 630 -0.16 -13.79 13.28
CA VAL A 630 0.89 -12.78 13.47
C VAL A 630 0.31 -11.52 14.09
N PHE A 631 0.43 -11.40 15.41
CA PHE A 631 0.15 -10.16 16.15
C PHE A 631 1.30 -9.17 15.92
N GLY A 632 1.32 -8.53 14.75
CA GLY A 632 2.36 -7.58 14.35
C GLY A 632 1.80 -6.31 13.74
N ARG A 633 2.06 -5.17 14.40
CA ARG A 633 1.63 -3.84 13.96
C ARG A 633 2.78 -2.83 14.00
N SER A 634 2.74 -1.89 13.06
CA SER A 634 3.56 -0.67 13.10
C SER A 634 2.90 0.42 13.95
N VAL A 635 1.57 0.41 14.01
CA VAL A 635 0.74 1.34 14.79
C VAL A 635 0.16 0.59 15.98
N ILE A 636 0.70 0.83 17.17
CA ILE A 636 0.30 0.14 18.40
C ILE A 636 0.02 1.21 19.45
N ILE A 637 -1.26 1.45 19.72
CA ILE A 637 -1.72 2.33 20.80
C ILE A 637 -2.50 1.56 21.89
N HIS A 638 -2.73 0.26 21.68
CA HIS A 638 -3.38 -0.66 22.63
C HIS A 638 -2.61 -1.97 22.71
N THR A 639 -2.84 -2.73 23.78
CA THR A 639 -2.39 -4.13 23.90
C THR A 639 -3.17 -5.04 22.94
N GLU A 640 -2.54 -6.14 22.55
CA GLU A 640 -3.19 -7.19 21.74
C GLU A 640 -3.86 -8.25 22.64
N PRO A 641 -5.01 -8.84 22.27
CA PRO A 641 -5.70 -9.86 23.06
C PRO A 641 -5.06 -11.26 22.93
N VAL A 642 -3.75 -11.36 23.16
CA VAL A 642 -2.99 -12.61 22.97
C VAL A 642 -3.54 -13.72 23.87
N ARG A 643 -3.86 -13.40 25.13
CA ARG A 643 -4.34 -14.37 26.12
C ARG A 643 -5.65 -15.00 25.70
N GLU A 644 -6.64 -14.17 25.38
CA GLU A 644 -7.99 -14.61 25.04
C GLU A 644 -8.00 -15.49 23.78
N ILE A 645 -7.14 -15.18 22.81
CA ILE A 645 -7.00 -15.95 21.57
C ILE A 645 -6.19 -17.23 21.80
N ALA A 646 -5.10 -17.18 22.57
CA ALA A 646 -4.31 -18.36 22.90
C ALA A 646 -5.11 -19.38 23.71
N GLU A 647 -5.86 -18.95 24.73
CA GLU A 647 -6.73 -19.81 25.52
C GLU A 647 -7.78 -20.52 24.65
N PHE A 648 -8.40 -19.80 23.72
CA PHE A 648 -9.33 -20.38 22.75
C PHE A 648 -8.64 -21.42 21.85
N ILE A 649 -7.49 -21.09 21.28
CA ILE A 649 -6.73 -22.00 20.42
C ILE A 649 -6.35 -23.28 21.18
N PHE A 650 -5.89 -23.15 22.43
CA PHE A 650 -5.48 -24.29 23.23
C PHE A 650 -6.66 -25.17 23.63
N ALA A 651 -7.82 -24.57 23.90
CA ALA A 651 -9.06 -25.31 24.19
C ALA A 651 -9.60 -26.06 22.97
N GLU A 652 -9.64 -25.41 21.80
CA GLU A 652 -10.25 -25.96 20.59
C GLU A 652 -9.32 -26.95 19.84
N PHE A 653 -8.03 -26.64 19.74
CA PHE A 653 -7.08 -27.41 18.92
C PHE A 653 -6.12 -28.26 19.74
N GLY A 654 -6.05 -28.06 21.07
CA GLY A 654 -5.13 -28.72 21.99
C GLY A 654 -3.75 -28.05 22.02
N ARG A 655 -3.27 -27.69 23.23
CA ARG A 655 -2.00 -26.96 23.43
C ARG A 655 -0.78 -27.64 22.79
N ASP A 656 -0.67 -28.95 22.93
CA ASP A 656 0.48 -29.75 22.43
C ASP A 656 0.27 -30.32 21.02
N ASN A 657 -0.79 -29.92 20.33
CA ASN A 657 -1.03 -30.34 18.95
C ASN A 657 -0.11 -29.57 17.98
N PRO A 658 0.84 -30.21 17.28
CA PRO A 658 1.76 -29.51 16.37
C PRO A 658 1.09 -28.99 15.08
N ARG A 659 -0.22 -29.19 14.91
CA ARG A 659 -1.04 -28.66 13.82
C ARG A 659 -2.01 -27.56 14.27
N ARG A 660 -2.01 -27.16 15.55
CA ARG A 660 -2.81 -26.00 15.97
C ARG A 660 -2.29 -24.72 15.32
N PRO A 661 -3.11 -23.66 15.24
CA PRO A 661 -2.62 -22.34 14.88
C PRO A 661 -1.43 -21.92 15.77
N PHE A 662 -0.33 -21.53 15.14
CA PHE A 662 0.89 -21.07 15.81
C PHE A 662 0.82 -19.56 16.06
N ILE A 663 1.25 -19.09 17.23
CA ILE A 663 1.09 -17.69 17.63
C ILE A 663 2.44 -16.97 17.64
N LEU A 664 2.63 -16.09 16.65
CA LEU A 664 3.76 -15.17 16.57
C LEU A 664 3.32 -13.76 17.01
N TYR A 665 4.05 -13.18 17.95
CA TYR A 665 3.90 -11.77 18.33
C TYR A 665 5.10 -10.96 17.85
N ASP A 666 4.89 -10.05 16.91
CA ASP A 666 5.93 -9.11 16.48
C ASP A 666 5.85 -7.84 17.33
N GLY A 667 6.68 -7.81 18.36
CA GLY A 667 6.77 -6.71 19.32
C GLY A 667 7.71 -5.60 18.88
N ALA A 668 8.11 -5.47 17.61
CA ALA A 668 9.22 -4.60 17.22
C ALA A 668 9.14 -3.16 17.74
N HIS A 669 7.96 -2.54 17.74
CA HIS A 669 7.75 -1.18 18.25
C HIS A 669 7.73 -1.10 19.78
N VAL A 670 7.29 -2.15 20.46
CA VAL A 670 7.05 -2.20 21.91
C VAL A 670 8.03 -3.11 22.65
N LEU A 671 9.07 -3.61 21.98
CA LEU A 671 10.00 -4.60 22.51
C LEU A 671 10.64 -4.14 23.83
N GLY A 672 11.00 -2.85 23.93
CA GLY A 672 11.58 -2.30 25.16
C GLY A 672 10.55 -2.04 26.26
N LEU A 673 9.26 -2.11 25.96
CA LEU A 673 8.15 -1.94 26.90
C LEU A 673 7.60 -3.27 27.42
N LEU A 674 7.88 -4.39 26.75
CA LEU A 674 7.38 -5.70 27.13
C LEU A 674 7.78 -6.06 28.57
N GLY A 675 6.82 -6.62 29.31
CA GLY A 675 6.94 -6.90 30.74
C GLY A 675 5.79 -6.29 31.54
N PRO A 676 5.97 -6.11 32.85
CA PRO A 676 4.87 -5.84 33.79
C PRO A 676 4.18 -4.47 33.63
N HIS A 677 4.80 -3.54 32.91
CA HIS A 677 4.28 -2.17 32.72
C HIS A 677 3.46 -1.99 31.43
N PHE A 678 3.45 -2.98 30.54
CA PHE A 678 2.70 -2.92 29.28
C PHE A 678 2.00 -4.25 28.94
N GLN A 679 2.74 -5.23 28.41
CA GLN A 679 2.20 -6.51 27.95
C GLN A 679 3.26 -7.61 28.07
N ALA A 680 2.84 -8.85 28.36
CA ALA A 680 3.74 -10.01 28.48
C ALA A 680 3.31 -11.14 27.53
N PRO A 681 3.56 -11.01 26.20
CA PRO A 681 2.99 -11.92 25.19
C PRO A 681 3.32 -13.41 25.40
N LEU A 682 4.54 -13.73 25.86
CA LEU A 682 4.95 -15.12 26.12
C LEU A 682 4.21 -15.73 27.32
N GLU A 683 3.89 -14.93 28.35
CA GLU A 683 3.07 -15.38 29.49
C GLU A 683 1.59 -15.47 29.11
N GLU A 684 1.16 -14.64 28.17
CA GLU A 684 -0.19 -14.63 27.61
C GLU A 684 -0.43 -15.78 26.62
N GLY A 685 0.61 -16.48 26.17
CA GLY A 685 0.49 -17.70 25.36
C GLY A 685 0.99 -17.58 23.93
N ALA A 686 1.68 -16.50 23.55
CA ALA A 686 2.43 -16.47 22.30
C ALA A 686 3.55 -17.53 22.31
N ASP A 687 3.73 -18.22 21.18
CA ASP A 687 4.76 -19.24 21.04
C ASP A 687 6.15 -18.61 20.82
N ILE A 688 6.17 -17.52 20.04
CA ILE A 688 7.37 -16.76 19.71
C ILE A 688 7.07 -15.27 19.80
N VAL A 689 8.04 -14.52 20.30
CA VAL A 689 8.12 -13.06 20.14
C VAL A 689 9.29 -12.72 19.23
N THR A 690 9.04 -11.92 18.19
CA THR A 690 10.10 -11.27 17.40
C THR A 690 10.14 -9.79 17.71
N GLY A 691 11.27 -9.13 17.41
CA GLY A 691 11.34 -7.68 17.57
C GLY A 691 12.58 -7.03 16.97
N SER A 692 12.53 -5.71 16.89
CA SER A 692 13.63 -4.83 16.53
C SER A 692 14.29 -4.27 17.79
N THR A 693 15.61 -4.30 17.85
CA THR A 693 16.36 -3.87 19.05
C THR A 693 16.77 -2.40 19.04
N HIS A 694 16.11 -1.55 18.26
CA HIS A 694 16.50 -0.14 18.02
C HIS A 694 15.29 0.83 18.01
N LYS A 695 14.15 0.38 18.52
CA LYS A 695 12.95 1.19 18.71
C LYS A 695 12.85 1.54 20.19
N THR A 696 11.74 1.21 20.87
CA THR A 696 11.65 1.36 22.34
C THR A 696 12.71 0.57 23.10
N PHE A 697 13.15 -0.57 22.56
CA PHE A 697 14.41 -1.20 22.99
C PHE A 697 15.55 -0.40 22.34
N PHE A 698 16.31 0.35 23.12
CA PHE A 698 17.23 1.39 22.63
C PHE A 698 18.65 0.89 22.29
N GLY A 699 18.74 -0.29 21.69
CA GLY A 699 19.99 -0.87 21.20
C GLY A 699 20.31 -0.54 19.74
N PRO A 700 21.36 -1.16 19.18
CA PRO A 700 21.72 -0.98 17.78
C PRO A 700 20.72 -1.69 16.84
N GLN A 701 20.75 -1.35 15.55
CA GLN A 701 19.87 -1.92 14.53
C GLN A 701 20.13 -3.43 14.36
N ARG A 702 19.31 -4.26 15.02
CA ARG A 702 19.26 -5.72 14.90
C ARG A 702 17.83 -6.25 15.05
N GLY A 703 17.69 -7.57 14.94
CA GLY A 703 16.48 -8.30 15.32
C GLY A 703 16.75 -9.24 16.50
N VAL A 704 15.68 -9.75 17.10
CA VAL A 704 15.75 -10.83 18.09
C VAL A 704 14.54 -11.75 17.93
N ILE A 705 14.72 -13.03 18.26
CA ILE A 705 13.66 -14.03 18.37
C ILE A 705 13.71 -14.60 19.80
N LEU A 706 12.57 -14.62 20.48
CA LEU A 706 12.39 -15.04 21.87
C LEU A 706 11.32 -16.13 21.93
N SER A 707 11.48 -17.11 22.81
CA SER A 707 10.48 -18.18 22.96
C SER A 707 10.54 -18.84 24.34
N ASN A 708 9.44 -19.49 24.71
CA ASN A 708 9.33 -20.41 25.85
C ASN A 708 9.16 -21.88 25.41
N ILE A 709 9.45 -22.23 24.15
CA ILE A 709 9.42 -23.61 23.68
C ILE A 709 10.36 -24.47 24.52
N GLU A 710 9.78 -25.43 25.24
CA GLU A 710 10.51 -26.32 26.14
C GLU A 710 11.11 -27.52 25.37
N PRO A 711 12.29 -28.02 25.78
CA PRO A 711 12.79 -29.32 25.33
C PRO A 711 11.76 -30.42 25.59
N GLY A 712 11.52 -31.29 24.61
CA GLY A 712 10.51 -32.36 24.66
C GLY A 712 9.10 -31.93 24.23
N SER A 713 8.84 -30.64 24.03
CA SER A 713 7.53 -30.17 23.53
C SER A 713 7.31 -30.53 22.06
N ALA A 714 6.05 -30.49 21.62
CA ALA A 714 5.69 -30.74 20.22
C ALA A 714 6.35 -29.77 19.22
N PHE A 715 6.85 -28.62 19.72
CA PHE A 715 7.50 -27.57 18.94
C PHE A 715 9.03 -27.53 19.15
N GLU A 716 9.65 -28.46 19.88
CA GLU A 716 11.11 -28.46 20.11
C GLU A 716 11.91 -28.40 18.79
N GLU A 717 11.50 -29.18 17.79
CA GLU A 717 12.16 -29.18 16.47
C GLU A 717 12.11 -27.81 15.78
N LEU A 718 11.05 -27.01 16.03
CA LEU A 718 10.89 -25.67 15.45
C LEU A 718 11.99 -24.73 15.93
N TRP A 719 12.34 -24.74 17.22
CA TRP A 719 13.43 -23.93 17.73
C TRP A 719 14.76 -24.30 17.08
N GLY A 720 15.03 -25.61 16.93
CA GLY A 720 16.20 -26.09 16.19
C GLY A 720 16.22 -25.67 14.72
N PHE A 721 15.05 -25.52 14.09
CA PHE A 721 14.96 -24.93 12.76
C PHE A 721 15.27 -23.43 12.79
N ILE A 722 14.75 -22.66 13.74
CA ILE A 722 15.04 -21.22 13.91
C ILE A 722 16.54 -20.97 13.99
N GLU A 723 17.26 -21.68 14.87
CA GLU A 723 18.72 -21.53 15.01
C GLU A 723 19.44 -21.82 13.68
N SER A 724 19.01 -22.89 12.98
CA SER A 724 19.60 -23.30 11.70
C SER A 724 19.25 -22.37 10.52
N ARG A 725 18.11 -21.66 10.63
CA ARG A 725 17.65 -20.68 9.66
C ARG A 725 18.30 -19.34 9.91
N ALA A 726 18.53 -18.95 11.16
CA ALA A 726 19.37 -17.81 11.47
C ALA A 726 20.77 -18.03 10.87
N PHE A 727 21.47 -19.10 11.27
CA PHE A 727 22.73 -19.51 10.65
C PHE A 727 22.73 -21.01 10.32
N PRO A 728 23.11 -21.42 9.09
CA PRO A 728 23.64 -20.60 7.99
C PRO A 728 22.55 -20.09 7.02
N GLY A 729 21.28 -20.04 7.41
CA GLY A 729 20.18 -19.72 6.49
C GLY A 729 20.14 -18.26 6.02
N HIS A 730 20.00 -17.31 6.95
CA HIS A 730 19.80 -15.89 6.64
C HIS A 730 21.04 -15.03 6.88
N VAL A 731 21.93 -15.46 7.77
CA VAL A 731 23.23 -14.81 7.99
C VAL A 731 24.38 -15.80 7.77
N SER A 732 25.51 -15.28 7.27
CA SER A 732 26.82 -15.95 7.32
C SER A 732 27.58 -15.42 8.54
N ASN A 733 28.43 -14.41 8.36
CA ASN A 733 28.98 -13.63 9.45
C ASN A 733 27.94 -12.59 9.91
N HIS A 734 27.39 -12.77 11.09
CA HIS A 734 26.51 -11.76 11.68
C HIS A 734 27.33 -10.56 12.19
N HIS A 735 26.70 -9.39 12.32
CA HIS A 735 27.43 -8.14 12.59
C HIS A 735 27.96 -8.08 14.03
N LEU A 736 29.20 -8.46 14.29
CA LEU A 736 29.70 -8.68 15.66
C LEU A 736 29.84 -7.38 16.48
N GLY A 737 30.17 -6.26 15.84
CA GLY A 737 30.23 -4.95 16.48
C GLY A 737 28.87 -4.57 17.09
N THR A 738 27.82 -4.56 16.28
CA THR A 738 26.47 -4.26 16.79
C THR A 738 25.92 -5.36 17.70
N LEU A 739 26.41 -6.60 17.64
CA LEU A 739 26.07 -7.63 18.64
C LEU A 739 26.64 -7.27 20.02
N LEU A 740 27.89 -6.82 20.06
CA LEU A 740 28.50 -6.33 21.30
C LEU A 740 27.80 -5.05 21.80
N GLY A 741 27.45 -4.14 20.90
CA GLY A 741 26.60 -2.99 21.21
C GLY A 741 25.24 -3.39 21.79
N LEU A 742 24.62 -4.45 21.27
CA LEU A 742 23.35 -4.97 21.77
C LEU A 742 23.50 -5.54 23.19
N LEU A 743 24.63 -6.19 23.52
CA LEU A 743 24.92 -6.60 24.89
C LEU A 743 24.98 -5.38 25.83
N GLY A 744 25.71 -4.34 25.44
CA GLY A 744 25.79 -3.09 26.19
C GLY A 744 24.42 -2.44 26.41
N ALA A 745 23.61 -2.35 25.35
CA ALA A 745 22.26 -1.83 25.44
C ALA A 745 21.35 -2.69 26.32
N THR A 746 21.53 -4.02 26.30
CA THR A 746 20.77 -4.94 27.15
C THR A 746 21.12 -4.74 28.63
N TYR A 747 22.36 -4.42 28.99
CA TYR A 747 22.69 -4.04 30.37
C TYR A 747 22.02 -2.73 30.78
N GLU A 748 22.00 -1.71 29.91
CA GLU A 748 21.27 -0.46 30.16
C GLU A 748 19.78 -0.74 30.34
N MET A 749 19.17 -1.54 29.45
CA MET A 749 17.77 -1.96 29.55
C MET A 749 17.48 -2.70 30.85
N LEU A 750 18.36 -3.62 31.28
CA LEU A 750 18.25 -4.30 32.58
C LEU A 750 18.34 -3.33 33.76
N ARG A 751 19.24 -2.34 33.70
CA ARG A 751 19.40 -1.35 34.76
C ARG A 751 18.14 -0.50 34.96
N PHE A 752 17.45 -0.20 33.87
CA PHE A 752 16.29 0.70 33.83
C PHE A 752 14.97 -0.02 33.52
N LYS A 753 14.92 -1.34 33.71
CA LYS A 753 13.80 -2.22 33.30
C LYS A 753 12.43 -1.74 33.80
N ASP A 754 12.38 -1.17 35.01
CA ASP A 754 11.13 -0.68 35.61
C ASP A 754 10.88 0.81 35.35
N ASP A 755 11.93 1.64 35.41
CA ASP A 755 11.78 3.09 35.36
C ASP A 755 11.52 3.60 33.93
N TYR A 756 12.17 3.02 32.93
CA TYR A 756 12.11 3.52 31.55
C TYR A 756 10.75 3.25 30.88
N PRO A 757 10.23 2.00 30.81
CA PRO A 757 8.96 1.72 30.15
C PRO A 757 7.80 2.51 30.76
N LYS A 758 7.76 2.55 32.11
CA LYS A 758 6.77 3.32 32.86
C LYS A 758 6.81 4.80 32.48
N GLN A 759 7.99 5.42 32.48
CA GLN A 759 8.11 6.83 32.15
C GLN A 759 7.72 7.14 30.70
N VAL A 760 8.07 6.26 29.75
CA VAL A 760 7.71 6.44 28.33
C VAL A 760 6.19 6.45 28.16
N ILE A 761 5.47 5.52 28.79
CA ILE A 761 4.01 5.42 28.72
C ILE A 761 3.37 6.65 29.41
N GLU A 762 3.85 7.03 30.59
CA GLU A 762 3.36 8.23 31.30
C GLU A 762 3.52 9.49 30.46
N ASN A 763 4.68 9.64 29.80
CA ASN A 763 4.97 10.77 28.92
C ASN A 763 4.10 10.76 27.67
N ALA A 764 3.90 9.62 27.03
CA ALA A 764 3.05 9.51 25.85
C ALA A 764 1.60 9.89 26.15
N LYS A 765 1.05 9.39 27.27
CA LYS A 765 -0.28 9.76 27.77
C LYS A 765 -0.40 11.26 28.07
N ALA A 766 0.62 11.82 28.74
CA ALA A 766 0.65 13.25 29.04
C ALA A 766 0.70 14.11 27.78
N PHE A 767 1.49 13.70 26.79
CA PHE A 767 1.61 14.41 25.52
C PHE A 767 0.31 14.35 24.72
N ALA A 768 -0.32 13.17 24.62
CA ALA A 768 -1.60 12.98 23.94
C ALA A 768 -2.69 13.88 24.55
N ARG A 769 -2.87 13.86 25.88
CA ARG A 769 -3.81 14.75 26.57
C ARG A 769 -3.51 16.22 26.30
N ALA A 770 -2.24 16.62 26.40
CA ALA A 770 -1.87 18.02 26.23
C ALA A 770 -2.11 18.53 24.82
N LEU A 771 -1.88 17.70 23.79
CA LEU A 771 -2.22 18.05 22.40
C LEU A 771 -3.74 18.19 22.24
N ASN A 772 -4.52 17.28 22.83
CA ASN A 772 -5.98 17.38 22.84
C ASN A 772 -6.47 18.65 23.54
N ASP A 773 -5.88 19.03 24.68
CA ASP A 773 -6.20 20.26 25.42
C ASP A 773 -5.89 21.53 24.60
N GLN A 774 -4.98 21.46 23.61
CA GLN A 774 -4.71 22.54 22.65
C GLN A 774 -5.70 22.59 21.47
N GLY A 775 -6.71 21.71 21.46
CA GLY A 775 -7.72 21.61 20.41
C GLY A 775 -7.29 20.80 19.19
N LEU A 776 -6.24 19.98 19.32
CA LEU A 776 -5.83 19.04 18.26
C LEU A 776 -6.55 17.71 18.43
N GLU A 777 -6.94 17.08 17.33
CA GLU A 777 -7.66 15.80 17.36
C GLU A 777 -6.67 14.63 17.52
N ILE A 778 -6.79 13.88 18.63
CA ILE A 778 -5.93 12.72 18.90
C ILE A 778 -6.73 11.44 18.71
N GLU A 779 -6.21 10.56 17.86
CA GLU A 779 -6.77 9.24 17.62
C GLU A 779 -6.44 8.31 18.80
N GLY A 780 -7.45 7.60 19.31
CA GLY A 780 -7.32 6.66 20.42
C GLY A 780 -8.49 6.76 21.40
N ASP A 781 -8.48 5.93 22.44
CA ASP A 781 -9.52 5.90 23.46
C ASP A 781 -9.22 6.90 24.60
N PRO A 782 -10.02 7.97 24.79
CA PRO A 782 -9.81 8.92 25.87
C PRO A 782 -9.83 8.27 27.27
N ALA A 783 -10.51 7.14 27.45
CA ALA A 783 -10.57 6.45 28.74
C ALA A 783 -9.21 5.86 29.17
N CYS A 784 -8.30 5.62 28.21
CA CYS A 784 -6.93 5.23 28.49
C CYS A 784 -5.91 6.33 28.17
N ASP A 785 -6.35 7.59 28.15
CA ASP A 785 -5.53 8.75 27.74
C ASP A 785 -4.99 8.62 26.31
N TYR A 786 -5.81 8.08 25.40
CA TYR A 786 -5.57 7.88 23.97
C TYR A 786 -4.54 6.79 23.61
N THR A 787 -3.63 6.43 24.51
CA THR A 787 -2.58 5.45 24.23
C THR A 787 -2.17 4.65 25.46
N GLU A 788 -1.92 3.36 25.27
CA GLU A 788 -1.34 2.45 26.28
C GLU A 788 0.14 2.18 26.01
N THR A 789 0.73 2.83 25.01
CA THR A 789 2.12 2.60 24.55
C THR A 789 2.94 3.88 24.54
N HIS A 790 4.03 3.90 23.78
CA HIS A 790 4.84 5.09 23.51
C HIS A 790 4.32 5.96 22.36
N GLN A 791 3.32 5.49 21.59
CA GLN A 791 2.87 6.15 20.35
C GLN A 791 1.71 7.11 20.59
N ILE A 792 1.68 8.20 19.84
CA ILE A 792 0.60 9.18 19.79
C ILE A 792 0.24 9.40 18.33
N LEU A 793 -1.07 9.47 18.05
CA LEU A 793 -1.61 9.61 16.70
C LEU A 793 -2.38 10.93 16.58
N LEU A 794 -1.78 11.90 15.90
CA LEU A 794 -2.42 13.19 15.65
C LEU A 794 -3.21 13.11 14.34
N ARG A 795 -4.52 13.31 14.43
CA ARG A 795 -5.41 13.39 13.27
C ARG A 795 -5.42 14.80 12.71
N THR A 796 -5.46 14.87 11.38
CA THR A 796 -5.40 16.11 10.59
C THR A 796 -6.48 16.03 9.50
N ALA A 797 -6.64 17.11 8.73
CA ALA A 797 -7.51 17.06 7.57
C ALA A 797 -7.03 15.99 6.56
N ARG A 798 -7.96 15.46 5.77
CA ARG A 798 -7.67 14.33 4.90
C ARG A 798 -6.53 14.61 3.93
N ALA A 799 -5.61 13.65 3.78
CA ALA A 799 -4.42 13.79 2.92
C ALA A 799 -3.51 14.99 3.26
N LYS A 800 -3.49 15.47 4.52
CA LYS A 800 -2.60 16.53 4.99
C LYS A 800 -1.44 16.06 5.87
N GLY A 801 -1.30 14.76 6.13
CA GLY A 801 -0.25 14.21 6.99
C GLY A 801 1.17 14.59 6.56
N GLU A 802 1.46 14.56 5.25
CA GLU A 802 2.78 14.94 4.71
C GLU A 802 3.06 16.44 4.91
N VAL A 803 2.09 17.30 4.59
CA VAL A 803 2.20 18.76 4.80
C VAL A 803 2.49 19.09 6.26
N ILE A 804 1.86 18.37 7.19
CA ILE A 804 2.03 18.59 8.63
C ILE A 804 3.40 18.08 9.10
N ALA A 805 3.86 16.92 8.61
CA ALA A 805 5.19 16.40 8.91
C ALA A 805 6.28 17.35 8.41
N ASP A 806 6.19 17.82 7.16
CA ASP A 806 7.14 18.77 6.56
C ASP A 806 7.19 20.10 7.32
N ARG A 807 6.02 20.61 7.72
CA ARG A 807 5.93 21.85 8.51
C ARG A 807 6.62 21.69 9.88
N LEU A 808 6.48 20.55 10.53
CA LEU A 808 7.15 20.28 11.80
C LEU A 808 8.67 20.09 11.57
N GLU A 809 9.08 19.37 10.53
CA GLU A 809 10.49 19.11 10.21
C GLU A 809 11.23 20.42 9.91
N ALA A 810 10.62 21.33 9.13
CA ALA A 810 11.16 22.66 8.86
C ALA A 810 11.44 23.48 10.13
N ASN A 811 10.83 23.10 11.25
CA ASN A 811 10.97 23.73 12.56
C ASN A 811 11.70 22.84 13.59
N ASN A 812 12.48 21.84 13.15
CA ASN A 812 13.26 20.93 14.00
C ASN A 812 12.43 20.02 14.93
N ILE A 813 11.19 19.71 14.56
CA ILE A 813 10.40 18.64 15.19
C ILE A 813 10.12 17.59 14.11
N ILE A 814 10.71 16.40 14.24
CA ILE A 814 10.52 15.36 13.20
C ILE A 814 9.49 14.33 13.63
N THR A 815 8.61 14.00 12.69
CA THR A 815 7.52 13.02 12.81
C THR A 815 7.46 12.18 11.54
N ASN A 816 6.51 11.27 11.41
CA ASN A 816 6.21 10.64 10.13
C ASN A 816 4.73 10.82 9.75
N PRO A 817 4.40 11.03 8.47
CA PRO A 817 3.02 10.95 8.00
C PRO A 817 2.42 9.59 8.34
N GLN A 818 1.13 9.59 8.67
CA GLN A 818 0.40 8.40 9.09
C GLN A 818 -0.94 8.32 8.38
N ALA A 819 -1.14 7.24 7.64
CA ALA A 819 -2.46 6.86 7.17
C ALA A 819 -3.22 6.12 8.27
N PHE A 820 -4.48 6.48 8.46
CA PHE A 820 -5.40 5.81 9.38
C PHE A 820 -6.23 4.75 8.67
N HIS A 821 -6.99 3.98 9.45
CA HIS A 821 -7.89 2.93 8.95
C HIS A 821 -8.92 3.45 7.94
N ASP A 822 -9.24 4.74 7.99
CA ASP A 822 -10.16 5.44 7.11
C ASP A 822 -9.44 6.22 6.00
N ASP A 823 -8.16 5.94 5.72
CA ASP A 823 -7.39 6.49 4.60
C ASP A 823 -7.26 5.51 3.42
N PRO A 824 -7.26 6.00 2.17
CA PRO A 824 -7.31 5.14 0.99
C PRO A 824 -5.96 4.51 0.64
N SER A 825 -4.88 5.14 1.11
CA SER A 825 -3.50 4.71 0.94
C SER A 825 -2.59 5.54 1.84
N PHE A 826 -1.35 5.09 2.02
CA PHE A 826 -0.31 5.85 2.72
C PHE A 826 -0.05 7.23 2.10
N ALA A 827 -0.19 7.38 0.77
CA ALA A 827 -0.01 8.65 0.07
C ALA A 827 -1.10 9.69 0.38
N ALA A 828 -2.22 9.26 0.96
CA ALA A 828 -3.31 10.12 1.38
C ALA A 828 -3.42 10.18 2.91
N ALA A 829 -2.29 10.04 3.60
CA ALA A 829 -2.20 10.07 5.05
C ALA A 829 -2.92 11.28 5.64
N SER A 830 -3.84 11.04 6.58
CA SER A 830 -4.64 12.06 7.26
C SER A 830 -4.16 12.34 8.68
N GLY A 831 -2.90 12.03 8.99
CA GLY A 831 -2.32 12.31 10.28
C GLY A 831 -0.80 12.28 10.30
N VAL A 832 -0.26 12.50 11.50
CA VAL A 832 1.15 12.25 11.82
C VAL A 832 1.24 11.34 13.02
N ARG A 833 2.21 10.43 12.97
CA ARG A 833 2.51 9.52 14.07
C ARG A 833 3.71 10.03 14.84
N MET A 834 3.56 10.08 16.15
CA MET A 834 4.55 10.58 17.10
C MET A 834 4.87 9.52 18.16
N GLY A 835 6.00 9.68 18.85
CA GLY A 835 6.43 8.81 19.93
C GLY A 835 7.23 9.55 21.01
N ALA A 836 7.05 9.16 22.27
CA ALA A 836 7.67 9.83 23.42
C ALA A 836 9.04 9.24 23.83
N GLN A 837 9.43 8.09 23.27
CA GLN A 837 10.51 7.24 23.76
C GLN A 837 11.90 7.90 23.72
N GLU A 838 12.23 8.60 22.63
CA GLU A 838 13.54 9.23 22.48
C GLU A 838 13.72 10.38 23.47
N MET A 839 12.76 11.31 23.50
CA MET A 839 12.82 12.46 24.39
C MET A 839 12.69 12.07 25.87
N THR A 840 11.99 10.99 26.18
CA THR A 840 12.02 10.37 27.51
C THR A 840 13.44 9.91 27.87
N ARG A 841 14.19 9.35 26.92
CA ARG A 841 15.58 8.94 27.12
C ARG A 841 16.48 10.11 27.51
N TYR A 842 16.21 11.29 26.96
CA TYR A 842 16.86 12.56 27.26
C TYR A 842 16.32 13.27 28.52
N GLY A 843 15.37 12.65 29.23
CA GLY A 843 14.91 13.10 30.53
C GLY A 843 13.65 13.97 30.51
N MET A 844 12.99 14.17 29.36
CA MET A 844 11.69 14.83 29.35
C MET A 844 10.67 14.07 30.23
N LYS A 845 9.86 14.83 30.96
CA LYS A 845 8.80 14.39 31.86
C LYS A 845 7.44 14.93 31.39
N PRO A 846 6.32 14.57 32.05
CA PRO A 846 4.99 14.97 31.60
C PRO A 846 4.80 16.48 31.39
N ASP A 847 5.40 17.34 32.24
CA ASP A 847 5.33 18.80 32.09
C ASP A 847 6.08 19.31 30.86
N ASP A 848 7.20 18.70 30.50
CA ASP A 848 7.97 19.07 29.31
C ASP A 848 7.21 18.72 28.03
N PHE A 849 6.53 17.57 28.03
CA PHE A 849 5.64 17.19 26.93
C PHE A 849 4.40 18.07 26.82
N ARG A 850 3.89 18.62 27.94
CA ARG A 850 2.83 19.65 27.90
C ARG A 850 3.34 20.93 27.22
N ALA A 851 4.55 21.38 27.56
CA ALA A 851 5.15 22.54 26.91
C ALA A 851 5.38 22.29 25.40
N LEU A 852 5.86 21.09 25.04
CA LEU A 852 6.01 20.67 23.65
C LEU A 852 4.68 20.65 22.89
N ALA A 853 3.60 20.16 23.52
CA ALA A 853 2.27 20.14 22.90
C ALA A 853 1.77 21.56 22.56
N GLY A 854 1.98 22.52 23.47
CA GLY A 854 1.69 23.92 23.20
C GLY A 854 2.47 24.45 21.99
N LEU A 855 3.77 24.16 21.93
CA LEU A 855 4.62 24.58 20.81
C LEU A 855 4.20 23.95 19.48
N VAL A 856 3.88 22.65 19.46
CA VAL A 856 3.35 21.95 18.27
C VAL A 856 2.06 22.63 17.81
N ALA A 857 1.09 22.84 18.70
CA ALA A 857 -0.18 23.46 18.34
C ALA A 857 -0.02 24.88 17.78
N GLU A 858 0.89 25.68 18.35
CA GLU A 858 1.22 27.02 17.86
C GLU A 858 1.86 26.97 16.45
N ILE A 859 2.78 26.05 16.18
CA ILE A 859 3.38 25.86 14.85
C ILE A 859 2.31 25.46 13.82
N LEU A 860 1.39 24.56 14.18
CA LEU A 860 0.35 24.11 13.25
C LEU A 860 -0.65 25.24 12.91
N ARG A 861 -0.96 26.11 13.88
CA ARG A 861 -1.89 27.22 13.72
C ARG A 861 -1.28 28.43 13.00
N ASP A 862 -0.07 28.82 13.40
CA ASP A 862 0.55 30.10 13.05
C ASP A 862 1.86 29.96 12.26
N GLY A 863 2.19 28.74 11.81
CA GLY A 863 3.50 28.38 11.22
C GLY A 863 3.97 29.31 10.09
N GLU A 864 3.05 29.74 9.23
CA GLU A 864 3.34 30.59 8.07
C GLU A 864 3.28 32.10 8.40
N GLN A 865 2.79 32.47 9.59
CA GLN A 865 2.55 33.86 9.96
C GLN A 865 3.75 34.50 10.70
N LYS A 866 4.82 33.75 10.92
CA LYS A 866 6.02 34.21 11.65
C LYS A 866 7.23 34.32 10.71
N PRO A 867 8.20 35.21 11.02
CA PRO A 867 9.47 35.26 10.29
C PRO A 867 10.20 33.92 10.32
N ALA A 868 10.95 33.62 9.26
CA ALA A 868 11.84 32.46 9.23
C ALA A 868 12.79 32.46 10.44
N GLY A 869 13.00 31.30 11.06
CA GLY A 869 13.82 31.16 12.27
C GLY A 869 13.04 31.22 13.59
N PHE A 870 11.87 31.88 13.63
CA PHE A 870 11.15 32.13 14.89
C PHE A 870 10.79 30.85 15.66
N TRP A 871 10.23 29.86 14.96
CA TRP A 871 9.84 28.59 15.58
C TRP A 871 11.06 27.71 15.84
N GLN A 872 12.05 27.73 14.95
CA GLN A 872 13.32 27.02 15.15
C GLN A 872 14.00 27.44 16.46
N ASP A 873 14.04 28.75 16.76
CA ASP A 873 14.65 29.28 18.00
C ASP A 873 13.90 28.80 19.24
N ARG A 874 12.57 28.72 19.19
CA ARG A 874 11.75 28.24 20.33
C ARG A 874 11.91 26.74 20.54
N VAL A 875 11.96 25.96 19.46
CA VAL A 875 12.24 24.53 19.52
C VAL A 875 13.63 24.28 20.07
N ALA A 876 14.65 25.02 19.59
CA ALA A 876 16.01 24.95 20.11
C ALA A 876 16.09 25.31 21.60
N SER A 877 15.35 26.35 22.03
CA SER A 877 15.27 26.73 23.44
C SER A 877 14.73 25.60 24.32
N LEU A 878 13.63 24.94 23.91
CA LEU A 878 13.09 23.80 24.64
C LEU A 878 14.08 22.63 24.61
N ARG A 879 14.63 22.30 23.44
CA ARG A 879 15.55 21.19 23.23
C ARG A 879 16.84 21.32 24.05
N SER A 880 17.33 22.55 24.26
CA SER A 880 18.58 22.81 24.97
C SER A 880 18.64 22.29 26.41
N GLY A 881 17.47 22.12 27.05
CA GLY A 881 17.37 21.51 28.39
C GLY A 881 17.57 19.99 28.42
N PHE A 882 17.60 19.32 27.26
CA PHE A 882 17.52 17.87 27.15
C PHE A 882 18.67 17.26 26.32
N THR A 883 19.83 17.89 26.21
CA THR A 883 20.94 17.37 25.38
C THR A 883 21.71 16.20 26.02
N GLU A 884 21.53 15.98 27.32
CA GLU A 884 22.17 14.91 28.09
C GLU A 884 21.22 13.71 28.26
N MET A 885 21.66 12.53 27.85
CA MET A 885 20.88 11.29 27.96
C MET A 885 20.82 10.80 29.42
N ARG A 886 19.64 10.38 29.89
CA ARG A 886 19.38 9.97 31.29
C ARG A 886 19.24 8.46 31.48
N TYR A 887 18.75 7.76 30.46
CA TYR A 887 18.63 6.30 30.47
C TYR A 887 19.80 5.67 29.68
N CYS A 888 21.00 5.81 30.23
CA CYS A 888 22.25 5.21 29.75
C CYS A 888 23.24 5.04 30.92
N PHE A 889 24.40 4.42 30.67
CA PHE A 889 25.53 4.42 31.61
C PHE A 889 26.43 5.65 31.50
#